data_AF-A0A0Q5WVW7-F1
#
_entry.id   AF-A0A0Q5WVW7-F1
#
_cell.length_a   1.000
_cell.length_b   1.000
_cell.length_c   1.000
_cell.angle_alpha   90.00
_cell.angle_beta   90.00
_cell.angle_gamma   90.00
#
_symmetry.space_group_name_H-M   'P 1'
#
loop_
_entity.id
_entity.type
_entity.pdbx_description
1 polymer ?
#
loop_
_entity_poly.entity_id
_entity_poly.type
_entity_poly.pdbx_seq_one_letter_code
_entity_poly.pdbx_strand_id
1 'polypeptide(L)'
;MVADDNEDLRGIYVYNGIAWQKKLDLPADAAQAAQEIAEGARNLALDYRNQARDARDAASNYRDQAAGYVNDIASEKQVPIYGTVAGMASISVPAGILTIQALGRNTMLDTEVTTWKRVASEPDVADAAKFRSSDRFLPNGTTNSANGGWWAFQSLRPRVDMFTGQWTAQSLLDYLRAKMAAGDHVTIACYGDSTTDGIYTTGWTANPVDGSGNAVGNIDHAATAPNAWPAVAQSILRDMYGNNVTFWNAGYVGQKVVSGWAYDNYRKAVISNSAYGIPAATIIDFGLNDVAAAGSQLADFVSEFRRLILLVMAYGTIPIITTCDPIYLNASNTRDHKEVTRQINQAKRAIAAEFRIPLMDKEAAMKHWLQGNRDGYRWAQLQTDGLHFSDVGHRFKGCYFAKEFFGDTVTIQQGRGRKLMTWDSASNYLGDPTAQAAFGNNLHQGANMFWNSAAPKATAMMSFWVWNEDSDMGLVYRGIDGEGYASDLPGSPPYVRVYDILANTGVNKIPAAVGFTSNPSGYHKSDLPYRWGAIPYGLSRISYFSGDGDALYFGNFEFQRMERGVKTRNALKNSGPLRRTFASTPSHAYELVPEMVDGSNIFGAFTTDTVEILADVSMPVGAGFIVAHSNTWGAAGSKVVTMLVRISTTAWRLYAATIAADGTMTLGSTLGTSSTLSVTTDDQKVRLVVSRSGNNQVVNVFEGWGGSSANVLTITTARTAYAMHFAGACGGVYWSNILAAGGGTALVRELSISQ
;
A
#
# COMPACT_ATOMS: atom_id res chain seq x y z
N MET A 1 69.42 -39.03 -74.61
CA MET A 1 68.70 -39.60 -75.78
C MET A 1 69.77 -39.86 -76.82
N VAL A 2 70.29 -41.08 -76.87
CA VAL A 2 71.10 -41.58 -78.00
C VAL A 2 70.09 -42.38 -78.80
N ALA A 3 69.58 -41.82 -79.88
CA ALA A 3 68.80 -42.60 -80.83
C ALA A 3 69.82 -43.47 -81.56
N ASP A 4 69.74 -44.78 -81.34
CA ASP A 4 70.38 -45.73 -82.24
C ASP A 4 69.35 -45.98 -83.36
N ASP A 5 69.63 -45.38 -84.51
CA ASP A 5 68.73 -45.23 -85.65
C ASP A 5 68.60 -46.54 -86.45
N ASN A 6 69.29 -47.60 -86.01
CA ASN A 6 69.28 -48.88 -86.67
C ASN A 6 68.27 -49.84 -86.00
N GLU A 7 67.02 -49.79 -86.46
CA GLU A 7 65.93 -50.66 -85.98
C GLU A 7 66.27 -52.17 -86.13
N ASP A 8 67.20 -52.51 -87.03
CA ASP A 8 67.67 -53.87 -87.25
C ASP A 8 68.45 -54.48 -86.08
N LEU A 9 68.87 -53.69 -85.07
CA LEU A 9 69.59 -54.14 -83.87
C LEU A 9 68.69 -54.41 -82.65
N ARG A 10 67.38 -54.13 -82.73
CA ARG A 10 66.45 -54.30 -81.60
C ARG A 10 65.84 -55.68 -81.59
N GLY A 11 66.41 -56.62 -80.84
CA GLY A 11 65.85 -57.95 -80.66
C GLY A 11 66.73 -58.87 -79.83
N ILE A 12 66.25 -60.07 -79.55
CA ILE A 12 67.05 -61.11 -78.91
C ILE A 12 67.80 -61.86 -80.00
N TYR A 13 69.12 -61.83 -79.97
CA TYR A 13 70.00 -62.55 -80.89
C TYR A 13 70.54 -63.80 -80.22
N VAL A 14 70.59 -64.90 -80.96
CA VAL A 14 71.18 -66.16 -80.51
C VAL A 14 72.31 -66.53 -81.46
N TYR A 15 73.50 -66.80 -80.92
CA TYR A 15 74.67 -67.21 -81.69
C TYR A 15 74.59 -68.69 -82.00
N ASN A 16 74.57 -69.07 -83.28
CA ASN A 16 74.44 -70.47 -83.71
C ASN A 16 75.79 -71.18 -83.93
N GLY A 17 76.88 -70.58 -83.47
CA GLY A 17 78.25 -71.10 -83.63
C GLY A 17 78.99 -70.56 -84.86
N ILE A 18 78.33 -69.81 -85.75
CA ILE A 18 78.98 -69.16 -86.90
C ILE A 18 78.57 -67.68 -87.01
N ALA A 19 77.32 -67.32 -86.74
CA ALA A 19 76.86 -65.93 -86.71
C ALA A 19 75.75 -65.69 -85.67
N TRP A 20 75.61 -64.44 -85.23
CA TRP A 20 74.48 -64.01 -84.40
C TRP A 20 73.24 -63.87 -85.27
N GLN A 21 72.19 -64.64 -84.99
CA GLN A 21 70.92 -64.56 -85.70
C GLN A 21 69.83 -64.00 -84.80
N LYS A 22 69.13 -62.98 -85.28
CA LYS A 22 67.98 -62.38 -84.59
C LYS A 22 66.86 -63.41 -84.50
N LYS A 23 66.42 -63.73 -83.29
CA LYS A 23 65.39 -64.75 -83.03
C LYS A 23 64.02 -64.17 -82.72
N LEU A 24 63.98 -62.96 -82.15
CA LEU A 24 62.73 -62.31 -81.78
C LEU A 24 62.95 -60.79 -81.78
N ASP A 25 62.08 -60.04 -82.46
CA ASP A 25 62.01 -58.59 -82.28
C ASP A 25 61.48 -58.27 -80.88
N LEU A 26 62.07 -57.27 -80.20
CA LEU A 26 61.46 -56.71 -79.00
C LEU A 26 60.32 -55.79 -79.45
N PRO A 27 59.06 -56.02 -79.05
CA PRO A 27 57.94 -55.21 -79.48
C PRO A 27 58.16 -53.74 -79.09
N ALA A 28 57.99 -52.81 -80.03
CA ALA A 28 58.12 -51.35 -79.80
C ALA A 28 57.22 -50.84 -78.66
N ASP A 29 56.18 -51.61 -78.35
CA ASP A 29 55.15 -51.44 -77.35
C ASP A 29 55.66 -51.48 -75.90
N ALA A 30 56.77 -52.16 -75.58
CA ALA A 30 57.30 -52.15 -74.20
C ALA A 30 57.99 -50.83 -73.83
N ALA A 31 58.70 -50.22 -74.77
CA ALA A 31 59.35 -48.92 -74.57
C ALA A 31 58.31 -47.78 -74.57
N GLN A 32 57.30 -47.87 -75.43
CA GLN A 32 56.21 -46.91 -75.47
C GLN A 32 55.33 -47.01 -74.20
N ALA A 33 54.99 -48.21 -73.73
CA ALA A 33 54.27 -48.38 -72.47
C ALA A 33 55.06 -47.86 -71.26
N ALA A 34 56.39 -48.06 -71.22
CA ALA A 34 57.23 -47.51 -70.16
C ALA A 34 57.27 -45.97 -70.19
N GLN A 35 57.27 -45.36 -71.38
CA GLN A 35 57.21 -43.91 -71.55
C GLN A 35 55.85 -43.36 -71.11
N GLU A 36 54.74 -43.98 -71.52
CA GLU A 36 53.39 -43.57 -71.13
C GLU A 36 53.17 -43.69 -69.60
N ILE A 37 53.71 -44.74 -68.97
CA ILE A 37 53.68 -44.90 -67.51
C ILE A 37 54.54 -43.82 -66.83
N ALA A 38 55.73 -43.52 -67.35
CA ALA A 38 56.59 -42.47 -66.79
C ALA A 38 55.97 -41.07 -66.92
N GLU A 39 55.28 -40.80 -68.04
CA GLU A 39 54.60 -39.54 -68.29
C GLU A 39 53.32 -39.41 -67.43
N GLY A 40 52.58 -40.50 -67.25
CA GLY A 40 51.48 -40.60 -66.29
C GLY A 40 51.94 -40.36 -64.85
N ALA A 41 53.04 -40.97 -64.43
CA ALA A 41 53.62 -40.77 -63.10
C ALA A 41 54.10 -39.32 -62.88
N ARG A 42 54.69 -38.70 -63.91
CA ARG A 42 55.09 -37.29 -63.88
C ARG A 42 53.89 -36.37 -63.71
N ASN A 43 52.81 -36.61 -64.45
CA ASN A 43 51.60 -35.79 -64.35
C ASN A 43 50.93 -35.94 -62.99
N LEU A 44 50.87 -37.17 -62.45
CA LEU A 44 50.37 -37.41 -61.10
C LEU A 44 51.20 -36.70 -60.02
N ALA A 45 52.53 -36.70 -60.16
CA ALA A 45 53.41 -35.97 -59.27
C ALA A 45 53.23 -34.44 -59.34
N LEU A 46 52.93 -33.90 -60.53
CA LEU A 46 52.62 -32.47 -60.71
C LEU A 46 51.28 -32.10 -60.07
N ASP A 47 50.27 -32.96 -60.19
CA ASP A 47 48.97 -32.77 -59.55
C ASP A 47 49.08 -32.79 -58.03
N TYR A 48 49.81 -33.75 -57.46
CA TYR A 48 50.06 -33.77 -56.01
C TYR A 48 50.82 -32.54 -55.53
N ARG A 49 51.80 -32.07 -56.30
CA ARG A 49 52.52 -30.83 -55.98
C ARG A 49 51.59 -29.61 -55.99
N ASN A 50 50.69 -29.53 -56.97
CA ASN A 50 49.74 -28.43 -57.06
C ASN A 50 48.72 -28.47 -55.92
N GLN A 51 48.16 -29.65 -55.60
CA GLN A 51 47.28 -29.84 -54.45
C GLN A 51 47.97 -29.47 -53.12
N ALA A 52 49.25 -29.83 -52.96
CA ALA A 52 50.03 -29.44 -51.78
C ALA A 52 50.25 -27.91 -51.69
N ARG A 53 50.42 -27.24 -52.84
CA ARG A 53 50.53 -25.79 -52.91
C ARG A 53 49.22 -25.11 -52.54
N ASP A 54 48.11 -25.59 -53.10
CA ASP A 54 46.77 -25.06 -52.80
C ASP A 54 46.42 -25.25 -51.32
N ALA A 55 46.76 -26.41 -50.74
CA ALA A 55 46.59 -26.68 -49.31
C ALA A 55 47.43 -25.74 -48.43
N ARG A 56 48.67 -25.45 -48.84
CA ARG A 56 49.55 -24.50 -48.14
C ARG A 56 49.02 -23.07 -48.23
N ASP A 57 48.52 -22.66 -49.39
CA ASP A 57 48.01 -21.31 -49.61
C ASP A 57 46.66 -21.13 -48.86
N ALA A 58 45.82 -22.18 -48.81
CA ALA A 58 44.64 -22.23 -47.94
C ALA A 58 45.00 -22.17 -46.45
N ALA A 59 46.00 -22.93 -46.00
CA ALA A 59 46.49 -22.88 -44.62
C ALA A 59 47.06 -21.50 -44.26
N SER A 60 47.70 -20.82 -45.20
CA SER A 60 48.18 -19.44 -45.02
C SER A 60 47.01 -18.46 -44.91
N ASN A 61 45.97 -18.62 -45.73
CA ASN A 61 44.75 -17.82 -45.63
C ASN A 61 44.04 -18.06 -44.28
N TYR A 62 43.92 -19.30 -43.81
CA TYR A 62 43.36 -19.59 -42.48
C TYR A 62 44.21 -19.05 -41.34
N ARG A 63 45.54 -19.10 -41.45
CA ARG A 63 46.45 -18.48 -40.48
C ARG A 63 46.27 -16.96 -40.47
N ASP A 64 46.14 -16.32 -41.62
CA ASP A 64 45.99 -14.87 -41.73
C ASP A 64 44.59 -14.42 -41.25
N GLN A 65 43.54 -15.22 -41.48
CA GLN A 65 42.22 -15.05 -40.86
C GLN A 65 42.27 -15.24 -39.34
N ALA A 66 42.97 -16.26 -38.85
CA ALA A 66 43.17 -16.48 -37.42
C ALA A 66 44.00 -15.37 -36.77
N ALA A 67 45.01 -14.82 -37.46
CA ALA A 67 45.77 -13.65 -37.01
C ALA A 67 44.91 -12.38 -37.01
N GLY A 68 44.01 -12.24 -37.97
CA GLY A 68 42.94 -11.23 -37.97
C GLY A 68 42.05 -11.35 -36.73
N TYR A 69 41.53 -12.55 -36.45
CA TYR A 69 40.74 -12.80 -35.25
C TYR A 69 41.53 -12.63 -33.94
N VAL A 70 42.83 -12.95 -33.91
CA VAL A 70 43.68 -12.73 -32.73
C VAL A 70 43.96 -11.24 -32.52
N ASN A 71 44.10 -10.44 -33.58
CA ASN A 71 44.20 -8.98 -33.48
C ASN A 71 42.87 -8.34 -33.08
N ASP A 72 41.73 -8.85 -33.59
CA ASP A 72 40.40 -8.42 -33.15
C ASP A 72 40.18 -8.78 -31.69
N ILE A 73 40.49 -10.00 -31.25
CA ILE A 73 40.42 -10.45 -29.85
C ILE A 73 41.40 -9.67 -28.95
N ALA A 74 42.58 -9.28 -29.44
CA ALA A 74 43.52 -8.43 -28.70
C ALA A 74 43.06 -6.98 -28.63
N SER A 75 42.30 -6.47 -29.61
CA SER A 75 41.64 -5.16 -29.60
C SER A 75 40.31 -5.17 -28.83
N GLU A 76 39.68 -6.34 -28.71
CA GLU A 76 38.46 -6.63 -27.94
C GLU A 76 38.76 -7.10 -26.51
N LYS A 77 40.02 -7.01 -26.06
CA LYS A 77 40.23 -6.67 -24.66
C LYS A 77 39.59 -5.30 -24.47
N GLN A 78 38.32 -5.32 -24.15
CA GLN A 78 37.59 -4.30 -23.42
C GLN A 78 38.46 -3.99 -22.21
N VAL A 79 39.46 -3.14 -22.38
CA VAL A 79 39.93 -2.25 -21.34
C VAL A 79 38.82 -1.22 -21.33
N PRO A 80 37.88 -1.27 -20.37
CA PRO A 80 36.95 -0.17 -20.25
C PRO A 80 37.83 1.05 -20.07
N ILE A 81 37.74 2.00 -20.99
CA ILE A 81 38.33 3.32 -20.76
C ILE A 81 37.45 3.91 -19.65
N TYR A 82 37.86 3.72 -18.40
CA TYR A 82 37.22 4.25 -17.22
C TYR A 82 37.44 5.77 -17.18
N GLY A 83 36.83 6.49 -18.12
CA GLY A 83 36.89 7.94 -18.24
C GLY A 83 35.56 8.57 -17.84
N THR A 84 35.63 9.73 -17.19
CA THR A 84 34.47 10.58 -16.97
C THR A 84 34.18 11.39 -18.23
N VAL A 85 32.94 11.85 -18.45
CA VAL A 85 32.60 12.72 -19.60
C VAL A 85 33.55 13.93 -19.69
N ALA A 86 33.93 14.53 -18.56
CA ALA A 86 34.93 15.60 -18.51
C ALA A 86 36.31 15.15 -19.02
N GLY A 87 36.76 13.93 -18.68
CA GLY A 87 37.97 13.32 -19.21
C GLY A 87 37.89 13.00 -20.70
N MET A 88 36.71 12.65 -21.22
CA MET A 88 36.51 12.30 -22.63
C MET A 88 36.80 13.45 -23.60
N ALA A 89 36.72 14.71 -23.14
CA ALA A 89 37.09 15.85 -23.96
C ALA A 89 38.60 15.91 -24.28
N SER A 90 39.42 15.31 -23.43
CA SER A 90 40.88 15.33 -23.54
C SER A 90 41.48 14.16 -24.35
N ILE A 91 40.67 13.15 -24.68
CA ILE A 91 41.15 11.95 -25.38
C ILE A 91 40.88 12.02 -26.88
N SER A 92 41.70 11.32 -27.64
CA SER A 92 41.53 11.14 -29.10
C SER A 92 40.85 9.80 -29.33
N VAL A 93 39.60 9.82 -29.81
CA VAL A 93 38.83 8.61 -30.07
C VAL A 93 38.97 8.21 -31.55
N PRO A 94 39.38 6.97 -31.89
CA PRO A 94 39.54 6.54 -33.28
C PRO A 94 38.31 6.76 -34.16
N ALA A 95 38.53 7.03 -35.45
CA ALA A 95 37.48 7.33 -36.43
C ALA A 95 36.41 6.23 -36.58
N GLY A 96 36.80 4.96 -36.40
CA GLY A 96 35.89 3.82 -36.48
C GLY A 96 34.93 3.68 -35.29
N ILE A 97 35.15 4.42 -34.21
CA ILE A 97 34.29 4.37 -33.02
C ILE A 97 33.18 5.40 -33.15
N LEU A 98 31.96 4.91 -33.35
CA LEU A 98 30.75 5.71 -33.50
C LEU A 98 29.93 5.83 -32.21
N THR A 99 30.20 4.96 -31.23
CA THR A 99 29.53 4.95 -29.92
C THR A 99 30.53 4.68 -28.81
N ILE A 100 30.35 5.33 -27.66
CA ILE A 100 31.18 5.12 -26.46
C ILE A 100 30.34 5.10 -25.20
N GLN A 101 30.85 4.45 -24.17
CA GLN A 101 30.26 4.45 -22.83
C GLN A 101 31.19 5.16 -21.85
N ALA A 102 30.64 6.07 -21.05
CA ALA A 102 31.37 6.74 -19.97
C ALA A 102 30.79 6.32 -18.61
N LEU A 103 31.68 6.09 -17.65
CA LEU A 103 31.37 5.71 -16.26
C LEU A 103 31.54 6.94 -15.38
N GLY A 104 30.50 7.75 -15.41
CA GLY A 104 30.37 8.97 -14.67
C GLY A 104 30.73 10.24 -15.43
N ARG A 105 30.39 11.39 -14.85
CA ARG A 105 30.45 12.69 -15.54
C ARG A 105 31.62 13.55 -15.09
N ASN A 106 31.78 13.74 -13.79
CA ASN A 106 32.85 14.56 -13.21
C ASN A 106 33.88 13.69 -12.48
N THR A 107 33.43 12.66 -11.78
CA THR A 107 34.27 11.71 -11.04
C THR A 107 33.95 10.28 -11.45
N MET A 108 34.95 9.41 -11.50
CA MET A 108 34.69 7.97 -11.65
C MET A 108 33.86 7.55 -10.43
N LEU A 109 32.66 6.99 -10.66
CA LEU A 109 31.67 6.56 -9.65
C LEU A 109 30.58 7.56 -9.21
N ASP A 110 30.30 8.64 -9.95
CA ASP A 110 29.04 9.41 -9.75
C ASP A 110 27.77 8.66 -10.26
N THR A 111 27.86 7.31 -10.34
CA THR A 111 26.80 6.31 -10.60
C THR A 111 26.13 6.33 -11.97
N GLU A 112 26.58 7.17 -12.90
CA GLU A 112 26.02 7.28 -14.25
C GLU A 112 26.80 6.42 -15.27
N VAL A 113 26.18 5.40 -15.87
CA VAL A 113 26.70 4.79 -17.10
C VAL A 113 25.99 5.44 -18.28
N THR A 114 26.70 6.26 -19.04
CA THR A 114 26.13 7.05 -20.14
C THR A 114 26.60 6.51 -21.49
N THR A 115 25.69 6.36 -22.46
CA THR A 115 26.02 6.00 -23.85
C THR A 115 25.97 7.24 -24.72
N TRP A 116 27.01 7.42 -25.52
CA TRP A 116 27.20 8.58 -26.39
C TRP A 116 27.38 8.13 -27.83
N LYS A 117 26.83 8.91 -28.77
CA LYS A 117 26.96 8.68 -30.21
C LYS A 117 27.66 9.84 -30.89
N ARG A 118 28.61 9.52 -31.77
CA ARG A 118 29.30 10.52 -32.59
C ARG A 118 28.32 11.15 -33.58
N VAL A 119 28.36 12.48 -33.71
CA VAL A 119 27.46 13.26 -34.58
C VAL A 119 28.24 14.15 -35.55
N ALA A 120 27.59 14.56 -36.64
CA ALA A 120 28.22 15.30 -37.73
C ALA A 120 28.34 16.82 -37.49
N SER A 121 27.69 17.33 -36.43
CA SER A 121 27.71 18.73 -36.02
C SER A 121 27.48 18.81 -34.51
N GLU A 122 27.74 19.98 -33.92
CA GLU A 122 27.40 20.22 -32.51
C GLU A 122 25.91 19.98 -32.28
N PRO A 123 25.53 19.13 -31.30
CA PRO A 123 24.15 18.98 -30.90
C PRO A 123 23.59 20.28 -30.32
N ASP A 124 22.40 20.68 -30.76
CA ASP A 124 21.63 21.77 -30.15
C ASP A 124 20.94 21.27 -28.86
N VAL A 125 21.75 20.89 -27.89
CA VAL A 125 21.34 20.41 -26.57
C VAL A 125 22.22 21.06 -25.50
N ALA A 126 21.76 21.07 -24.25
CA ALA A 126 22.54 21.59 -23.14
C ALA A 126 23.94 20.95 -23.06
N ASP A 127 24.95 21.69 -22.58
CA ASP A 127 26.34 21.22 -22.41
C ASP A 127 26.48 19.94 -21.56
N ALA A 128 25.41 19.55 -20.87
CA ALA A 128 25.31 18.30 -20.16
C ALA A 128 25.04 17.05 -21.00
N ALA A 129 24.45 17.23 -22.18
CA ALA A 129 24.06 16.17 -23.10
C ALA A 129 24.93 16.18 -24.37
N LYS A 130 26.07 16.88 -24.34
CA LYS A 130 27.08 16.87 -25.37
C LYS A 130 28.48 16.99 -24.78
N PHE A 131 29.48 16.47 -25.49
CA PHE A 131 30.88 16.84 -25.27
C PHE A 131 31.65 16.73 -26.59
N ARG A 132 32.86 17.28 -26.62
CA ARG A 132 33.73 17.27 -27.80
C ARG A 132 35.06 16.60 -27.52
N SER A 133 35.36 15.51 -28.22
CA SER A 133 36.65 14.82 -28.17
C SER A 133 37.72 15.54 -29.00
N SER A 134 38.99 15.27 -28.72
CA SER A 134 40.13 15.96 -29.36
C SER A 134 40.38 15.54 -30.83
N ASP A 135 39.92 14.38 -31.27
CA ASP A 135 40.22 13.76 -32.58
C ASP A 135 39.55 14.41 -33.80
N ARG A 136 38.51 15.24 -33.59
CA ARG A 136 37.80 15.98 -34.65
C ARG A 136 37.22 15.12 -35.80
N PHE A 137 37.00 13.82 -35.61
CA PHE A 137 36.35 12.97 -36.62
C PHE A 137 34.83 13.19 -36.66
N LEU A 138 34.27 13.17 -37.88
CA LEU A 138 32.85 13.08 -38.21
C LEU A 138 32.41 11.59 -38.25
N PRO A 139 31.10 11.29 -38.19
CA PRO A 139 30.60 9.90 -38.20
C PRO A 139 30.94 9.11 -39.47
N ASN A 140 31.23 9.79 -40.58
CA ASN A 140 31.66 9.17 -41.84
C ASN A 140 33.18 8.96 -41.93
N GLY A 141 33.92 9.20 -40.84
CA GLY A 141 35.37 9.02 -40.74
C GLY A 141 36.21 10.19 -41.27
N THR A 142 35.61 11.23 -41.86
CA THR A 142 36.35 12.44 -42.26
C THR A 142 36.55 13.40 -41.09
N THR A 143 37.47 14.37 -41.19
CA THR A 143 37.73 15.34 -40.11
C THR A 143 37.12 16.71 -40.40
N ASN A 144 36.60 17.38 -39.38
CA ASN A 144 36.15 18.77 -39.51
C ASN A 144 36.49 19.57 -38.24
N SER A 145 37.18 20.70 -38.39
CA SER A 145 37.62 21.53 -37.27
C SER A 145 36.50 22.33 -36.60
N ALA A 146 35.39 22.59 -37.28
CA ALA A 146 34.19 23.21 -36.70
C ALA A 146 33.23 22.16 -36.15
N ASN A 147 32.97 21.11 -36.94
CA ASN A 147 31.84 20.20 -36.74
C ASN A 147 32.24 18.77 -36.32
N GLY A 148 33.52 18.44 -36.28
CA GLY A 148 34.02 17.11 -35.93
C GLY A 148 34.37 16.96 -34.44
N GLY A 149 34.31 15.71 -33.96
CA GLY A 149 34.60 15.32 -32.58
C GLY A 149 33.42 15.47 -31.61
N TRP A 150 32.22 15.78 -32.10
CA TRP A 150 31.04 15.95 -31.26
C TRP A 150 30.36 14.63 -30.91
N TRP A 151 29.95 14.51 -29.66
CA TRP A 151 29.24 13.37 -29.12
C TRP A 151 27.93 13.83 -28.51
N ALA A 152 26.83 13.23 -28.94
CA ALA A 152 25.50 13.45 -28.39
C ALA A 152 25.15 12.34 -27.42
N PHE A 153 24.57 12.72 -26.28
CA PHE A 153 23.97 11.79 -25.35
C PHE A 153 22.86 10.98 -26.03
N GLN A 154 22.85 9.66 -25.86
CA GLN A 154 21.80 8.77 -26.40
C GLN A 154 20.90 8.24 -25.30
N SER A 155 21.50 7.71 -24.24
CA SER A 155 20.77 7.16 -23.10
C SER A 155 21.72 7.00 -21.92
N LEU A 156 21.19 7.02 -20.71
CA LEU A 156 21.85 6.31 -19.63
C LEU A 156 21.53 4.84 -19.79
N ARG A 157 22.48 3.98 -19.43
CA ARG A 157 22.05 2.77 -18.76
C ARG A 157 21.46 3.27 -17.44
N PRO A 158 20.16 3.10 -17.23
CA PRO A 158 19.55 3.30 -15.92
C PRO A 158 20.33 2.43 -14.93
N ARG A 159 20.19 2.65 -13.61
CA ARG A 159 20.74 1.69 -12.64
C ARG A 159 20.48 0.28 -13.19
N VAL A 160 21.54 -0.50 -13.37
CA VAL A 160 21.50 -1.73 -14.18
C VAL A 160 20.42 -2.69 -13.68
N ASP A 161 19.94 -2.50 -12.45
CA ASP A 161 18.82 -3.20 -11.85
C ASP A 161 17.43 -2.84 -12.45
N MET A 162 17.08 -1.58 -12.69
CA MET A 162 15.72 -1.15 -13.09
C MET A 162 15.28 -1.69 -14.47
N PHE A 163 16.22 -2.01 -15.37
CA PHE A 163 15.93 -2.49 -16.74
C PHE A 163 16.39 -3.93 -17.00
N THR A 164 17.04 -4.58 -16.03
CA THR A 164 17.34 -6.03 -16.13
C THR A 164 16.11 -6.91 -15.90
N GLY A 165 14.93 -6.30 -15.76
CA GLY A 165 13.66 -7.00 -15.57
C GLY A 165 13.42 -7.50 -14.15
N GLN A 166 14.29 -7.14 -13.19
CA GLN A 166 14.15 -7.56 -11.79
C GLN A 166 13.12 -6.74 -11.01
N TRP A 167 12.89 -5.48 -11.39
CA TRP A 167 11.93 -4.60 -10.71
C TRP A 167 10.56 -4.61 -11.39
N THR A 168 9.53 -4.69 -10.56
CA THR A 168 8.13 -4.43 -10.89
C THR A 168 7.71 -3.07 -10.36
N ALA A 169 6.59 -2.53 -10.87
CA ALA A 169 5.97 -1.32 -10.35
C ALA A 169 5.78 -1.39 -8.81
N GLN A 170 5.31 -2.53 -8.31
CA GLN A 170 5.10 -2.72 -6.87
C GLN A 170 6.41 -2.68 -6.08
N SER A 171 7.46 -3.36 -6.55
CA SER A 171 8.75 -3.39 -5.85
C SER A 171 9.44 -2.02 -5.76
N LEU A 172 9.22 -1.13 -6.74
CA LEU A 172 9.76 0.24 -6.68
C LEU A 172 9.09 1.06 -5.57
N LEU A 173 7.77 0.92 -5.41
CA LEU A 173 7.03 1.59 -4.35
C LEU A 173 7.38 0.99 -2.97
N ASP A 174 7.50 -0.34 -2.89
CA ASP A 174 7.91 -1.03 -1.65
C ASP A 174 9.33 -0.66 -1.21
N TYR A 175 10.25 -0.46 -2.16
CA TYR A 175 11.58 0.04 -1.86
C TYR A 175 11.54 1.45 -1.23
N LEU A 176 10.73 2.36 -1.77
CA LEU A 176 10.55 3.70 -1.19
C LEU A 176 9.94 3.61 0.22
N ARG A 177 8.90 2.78 0.41
CA ARG A 177 8.28 2.52 1.72
C ARG A 177 9.29 1.98 2.73
N ALA A 178 10.13 1.02 2.32
CA ALA A 178 11.14 0.41 3.18
C ALA A 178 12.20 1.43 3.62
N LYS A 179 12.65 2.30 2.71
CA LYS A 179 13.57 3.41 3.07
C LYS A 179 12.94 4.36 4.09
N MET A 180 11.70 4.78 3.87
CA MET A 180 10.99 5.64 4.82
C MET A 180 10.82 4.96 6.19
N ALA A 181 10.44 3.70 6.21
CA ALA A 181 10.30 2.90 7.43
C ALA A 181 11.63 2.69 8.18
N ALA A 182 12.75 2.61 7.46
CA ALA A 182 14.08 2.50 8.03
C ALA A 182 14.61 3.81 8.65
N GLY A 183 13.88 4.91 8.51
CA GLY A 183 14.31 6.23 8.97
C GLY A 183 15.19 7.00 7.97
N ASP A 184 15.43 6.46 6.77
CA ASP A 184 16.20 7.17 5.74
C ASP A 184 15.46 8.44 5.31
N HIS A 185 16.22 9.49 5.01
CA HIS A 185 15.62 10.67 4.39
C HIS A 185 15.25 10.37 2.92
N VAL A 186 13.96 10.50 2.59
CA VAL A 186 13.43 10.24 1.25
C VAL A 186 12.79 11.50 0.70
N THR A 187 13.33 12.01 -0.41
CA THR A 187 12.81 13.16 -1.15
C THR A 187 12.04 12.70 -2.39
N ILE A 188 10.86 13.27 -2.61
CA ILE A 188 9.99 12.97 -3.76
C ILE A 188 9.58 14.29 -4.40
N ALA A 189 9.83 14.45 -5.70
CA ALA A 189 9.34 15.61 -6.44
C ALA A 189 7.96 15.33 -7.03
N CYS A 190 7.02 16.25 -6.85
CA CYS A 190 5.68 16.20 -7.42
C CYS A 190 5.63 17.17 -8.61
N TYR A 191 5.90 16.67 -9.81
CA TYR A 191 6.03 17.46 -11.03
C TYR A 191 4.71 17.41 -11.81
N GLY A 192 4.04 18.56 -11.96
CA GLY A 192 2.70 18.57 -12.50
C GLY A 192 2.21 19.93 -12.96
N ASP A 193 0.92 19.99 -13.25
CA ASP A 193 0.24 21.22 -13.68
C ASP A 193 -0.37 22.02 -12.51
N SER A 194 -1.41 22.81 -12.78
CA SER A 194 -2.13 23.62 -11.79
C SER A 194 -2.72 22.80 -10.64
N THR A 195 -3.09 21.53 -10.89
CA THR A 195 -3.65 20.64 -9.86
C THR A 195 -2.61 20.16 -8.85
N THR A 196 -1.34 20.16 -9.23
CA THR A 196 -0.20 19.91 -8.33
C THR A 196 0.31 21.19 -7.69
N ASP A 197 0.34 22.27 -8.47
CA ASP A 197 0.77 23.60 -8.02
C ASP A 197 -0.01 24.08 -6.80
N GLY A 198 -1.32 23.78 -6.73
CA GLY A 198 -2.15 24.08 -5.57
C GLY A 198 -3.16 25.21 -5.80
N ILE A 199 -3.47 25.53 -7.05
CA ILE A 199 -4.43 26.59 -7.39
C ILE A 199 -5.74 26.43 -6.60
N TYR A 200 -6.24 27.55 -6.08
CA TYR A 200 -7.42 27.65 -5.18
C TYR A 200 -7.30 27.01 -3.80
N THR A 201 -6.12 26.54 -3.41
CA THR A 201 -5.87 26.24 -1.99
C THR A 201 -5.53 27.50 -1.21
N THR A 202 -5.89 27.55 0.06
CA THR A 202 -5.63 28.70 0.93
C THR A 202 -4.12 28.91 1.09
N GLY A 203 -3.65 30.16 0.96
CA GLY A 203 -2.22 30.49 1.08
C GLY A 203 -1.38 30.16 -0.15
N TRP A 204 -2.01 29.73 -1.25
CA TRP A 204 -1.33 29.46 -2.51
C TRP A 204 -0.95 30.74 -3.26
N THR A 205 0.25 30.74 -3.83
CA THR A 205 0.72 31.63 -4.89
C THR A 205 1.30 30.75 -5.99
N ALA A 206 1.15 31.12 -7.27
CA ALA A 206 1.65 30.30 -8.39
C ALA A 206 3.17 30.11 -8.34
N ASN A 207 3.65 28.91 -8.69
CA ASN A 207 5.08 28.64 -8.82
C ASN A 207 5.69 29.52 -9.93
N PRO A 208 6.79 30.24 -9.66
CA PRO A 208 7.30 31.25 -10.58
C PRO A 208 7.85 30.66 -11.89
N VAL A 209 7.53 31.34 -12.98
CA VAL A 209 8.15 31.19 -14.30
C VAL A 209 8.89 32.48 -14.68
N ASP A 210 9.91 32.37 -15.53
CA ASP A 210 10.61 33.53 -16.08
C ASP A 210 9.82 34.17 -17.23
N GLY A 211 10.35 35.28 -17.78
CA GLY A 211 9.72 36.02 -18.87
C GLY A 211 9.54 35.21 -20.18
N SER A 212 10.21 34.07 -20.30
CA SER A 212 10.04 33.13 -21.42
C SER A 212 9.07 31.99 -21.09
N GLY A 213 8.46 32.00 -19.91
CA GLY A 213 7.53 30.96 -19.46
C GLY A 213 8.22 29.69 -18.94
N ASN A 214 9.54 29.70 -18.75
CA ASN A 214 10.26 28.56 -18.19
C ASN A 214 10.23 28.59 -16.66
N ALA A 215 10.24 27.43 -16.02
CA ALA A 215 10.33 27.31 -14.57
C ALA A 215 11.50 28.13 -14.02
N VAL A 216 11.33 28.90 -12.95
CA VAL A 216 12.49 29.58 -12.30
C VAL A 216 13.34 28.55 -11.54
N GLY A 217 12.69 27.64 -10.80
CA GLY A 217 13.35 26.48 -10.19
C GLY A 217 14.34 26.83 -9.07
N ASN A 218 13.97 27.69 -8.13
CA ASN A 218 14.86 28.10 -7.04
C ASN A 218 14.16 28.29 -5.69
N ILE A 219 12.92 27.80 -5.54
CA ILE A 219 12.14 27.94 -4.31
C ILE A 219 11.63 26.59 -3.80
N ASP A 220 11.39 26.53 -2.49
CA ASP A 220 10.51 25.53 -1.89
C ASP A 220 9.05 25.98 -2.03
N HIS A 221 8.36 25.43 -3.02
CA HIS A 221 6.98 25.80 -3.29
C HIS A 221 5.99 25.29 -2.23
N ALA A 222 6.38 24.39 -1.33
CA ALA A 222 5.53 24.00 -0.21
C ALA A 222 5.27 25.18 0.74
N ALA A 223 6.21 26.13 0.84
CA ALA A 223 6.06 27.35 1.65
C ALA A 223 5.04 28.34 1.04
N THR A 224 4.90 28.35 -0.28
CA THR A 224 3.98 29.23 -1.03
C THR A 224 2.72 28.51 -1.49
N ALA A 225 2.53 27.24 -1.14
CA ALA A 225 1.35 26.44 -1.40
C ALA A 225 1.12 25.40 -0.28
N PRO A 226 0.96 25.82 1.00
CA PRO A 226 1.00 24.91 2.15
C PRO A 226 -0.16 23.91 2.20
N ASN A 227 -1.27 24.23 1.52
CA ASN A 227 -2.45 23.38 1.44
C ASN A 227 -2.53 22.57 0.14
N ALA A 228 -1.52 22.66 -0.73
CA ALA A 228 -1.42 21.80 -1.90
C ALA A 228 -1.20 20.33 -1.49
N TRP A 229 -1.63 19.39 -2.32
CA TRP A 229 -1.59 17.97 -1.97
C TRP A 229 -0.18 17.45 -1.68
N PRO A 230 0.92 17.93 -2.31
CA PRO A 230 2.27 17.49 -1.95
C PRO A 230 2.64 17.88 -0.51
N ALA A 231 2.34 19.11 -0.11
CA ALA A 231 2.61 19.60 1.24
C ALA A 231 1.76 18.86 2.29
N VAL A 232 0.49 18.57 1.97
CA VAL A 232 -0.38 17.76 2.83
C VAL A 232 0.14 16.32 2.95
N ALA A 233 0.48 15.66 1.83
CA ALA A 233 1.01 14.31 1.83
C ALA A 233 2.29 14.21 2.66
N GLN A 234 3.19 15.19 2.53
CA GLN A 234 4.39 15.30 3.37
C GLN A 234 4.03 15.37 4.86
N SER A 235 3.09 16.24 5.24
CA SER A 235 2.70 16.40 6.65
C SER A 235 2.18 15.08 7.24
N ILE A 236 1.31 14.38 6.50
CA ILE A 236 0.74 13.09 6.93
C ILE A 236 1.84 12.02 7.01
N LEU A 237 2.70 11.91 5.99
CA LEU A 237 3.79 10.93 6.00
C LEU A 237 4.82 11.22 7.09
N ARG A 238 5.02 12.48 7.47
CA ARG A 238 5.88 12.83 8.61
C ARG A 238 5.27 12.45 9.95
N ASP A 239 3.95 12.45 10.07
CA ASP A 239 3.24 11.92 11.25
C ASP A 239 3.28 10.37 11.26
N MET A 240 3.37 9.74 10.08
CA MET A 240 3.46 8.27 9.93
C MET A 240 4.86 7.70 10.18
N TYR A 241 5.90 8.29 9.57
CA TYR A 241 7.28 7.80 9.60
C TYR A 241 8.24 8.64 10.44
N GLY A 242 7.81 9.81 10.92
CA GLY A 242 8.69 10.84 11.48
C GLY A 242 9.17 11.84 10.41
N ASN A 243 10.01 12.80 10.80
CA ASN A 243 10.41 13.93 9.94
C ASN A 243 11.39 13.59 8.80
N ASN A 244 11.46 12.34 8.34
CA ASN A 244 12.40 11.87 7.32
C ASN A 244 11.84 11.88 5.88
N VAL A 245 10.57 12.25 5.65
CA VAL A 245 9.98 12.31 4.31
C VAL A 245 9.83 13.75 3.84
N THR A 246 10.15 14.03 2.57
CA THR A 246 9.96 15.36 1.97
C THR A 246 9.34 15.25 0.58
N PHE A 247 8.23 15.96 0.36
CA PHE A 247 7.58 16.08 -0.94
C PHE A 247 7.77 17.50 -1.45
N TRP A 248 8.49 17.63 -2.56
CA TRP A 248 8.74 18.90 -3.22
C TRP A 248 7.62 19.19 -4.23
N ASN A 249 6.99 20.36 -4.13
CA ASN A 249 5.93 20.74 -5.06
C ASN A 249 6.51 21.41 -6.31
N ALA A 250 6.63 20.66 -7.41
CA ALA A 250 7.05 21.16 -8.72
C ALA A 250 5.85 21.33 -9.67
N GLY A 251 4.69 21.74 -9.16
CA GLY A 251 3.53 22.07 -9.98
C GLY A 251 3.67 23.44 -10.64
N TYR A 252 3.16 23.58 -11.88
CA TYR A 252 3.14 24.84 -12.62
C TYR A 252 1.81 25.05 -13.35
N VAL A 253 1.18 26.20 -13.13
CA VAL A 253 -0.15 26.51 -13.71
C VAL A 253 -0.12 26.51 -15.24
N GLY A 254 -1.11 25.84 -15.84
CA GLY A 254 -1.38 25.88 -17.29
C GLY A 254 -0.43 25.08 -18.17
N GLN A 255 0.58 24.43 -17.57
CA GLN A 255 1.61 23.72 -18.32
C GLN A 255 1.16 22.37 -18.87
N LYS A 256 1.83 21.94 -19.93
CA LYS A 256 1.44 20.80 -20.79
C LYS A 256 2.63 19.91 -21.09
N VAL A 257 2.33 18.66 -21.44
CA VAL A 257 3.29 17.71 -21.97
C VAL A 257 3.39 17.84 -23.49
N VAL A 258 2.26 17.99 -24.18
CA VAL A 258 2.20 18.06 -25.66
C VAL A 258 2.97 19.27 -26.22
N SER A 259 3.10 20.36 -25.45
CA SER A 259 3.87 21.53 -25.89
C SER A 259 5.39 21.39 -25.72
N GLY A 260 5.88 20.26 -25.22
CA GLY A 260 7.30 20.05 -24.86
C GLY A 260 7.72 20.67 -23.53
N TRP A 261 6.89 21.53 -22.94
CA TRP A 261 7.26 22.31 -21.74
C TRP A 261 7.72 21.43 -20.58
N ALA A 262 6.99 20.35 -20.30
CA ALA A 262 7.31 19.44 -19.20
C ALA A 262 8.68 18.76 -19.40
N TYR A 263 9.05 18.41 -20.63
CA TYR A 263 10.36 17.85 -20.94
C TYR A 263 11.47 18.90 -20.77
N ASP A 264 11.29 20.07 -21.38
CA ASP A 264 12.30 21.14 -21.41
C ASP A 264 12.58 21.72 -20.02
N ASN A 265 11.57 21.75 -19.15
CA ASN A 265 11.66 22.37 -17.83
C ASN A 265 11.98 21.39 -16.70
N TYR A 266 11.92 20.07 -16.91
CA TYR A 266 12.14 19.09 -15.83
C TYR A 266 13.46 19.32 -15.09
N ARG A 267 14.55 19.55 -15.83
CA ARG A 267 15.87 19.80 -15.21
C ARG A 267 15.84 21.04 -14.32
N LYS A 268 15.25 22.14 -14.78
CA LYS A 268 15.24 23.40 -14.02
C LYS A 268 14.26 23.36 -12.85
N ALA A 269 13.06 22.81 -13.07
CA ALA A 269 12.00 22.70 -12.07
C ALA A 269 12.32 21.71 -10.93
N VAL A 270 13.02 20.61 -11.24
CA VAL A 270 13.25 19.50 -10.31
C VAL A 270 14.74 19.34 -9.98
N ILE A 271 15.54 18.93 -10.96
CA ILE A 271 16.92 18.45 -10.72
C ILE A 271 17.87 19.55 -10.25
N SER A 272 17.81 20.72 -10.90
CA SER A 272 18.66 21.87 -10.61
C SER A 272 18.00 22.83 -9.61
N ASN A 273 16.82 22.50 -9.09
CA ASN A 273 16.17 23.35 -8.10
C ASN A 273 16.97 23.30 -6.80
N SER A 274 17.44 24.46 -6.36
CA SER A 274 18.30 24.61 -5.19
C SER A 274 17.65 24.13 -3.89
N ALA A 275 16.32 24.06 -3.85
CA ALA A 275 15.61 23.50 -2.70
C ALA A 275 15.51 21.96 -2.75
N TYR A 276 15.50 21.34 -3.94
CA TYR A 276 15.03 19.95 -4.09
C TYR A 276 16.14 18.91 -4.11
N GLY A 277 17.29 19.25 -4.73
CA GLY A 277 18.32 18.28 -5.06
C GLY A 277 17.82 17.20 -6.04
N ILE A 278 18.53 16.08 -6.14
CA ILE A 278 18.07 14.92 -6.93
C ILE A 278 17.12 14.09 -6.08
N PRO A 279 15.83 14.00 -6.42
CA PRO A 279 14.87 13.25 -5.61
C PRO A 279 15.00 11.74 -5.82
N ALA A 280 14.61 10.95 -4.82
CA ALA A 280 14.54 9.49 -4.96
C ALA A 280 13.47 9.06 -5.97
N ALA A 281 12.37 9.82 -6.05
CA ALA A 281 11.28 9.58 -6.99
C ALA A 281 10.70 10.90 -7.53
N THR A 282 10.12 10.84 -8.73
CA THR A 282 9.35 11.92 -9.33
C THR A 282 7.93 11.43 -9.62
N ILE A 283 6.93 12.00 -8.95
CA ILE A 283 5.52 11.85 -9.28
C ILE A 283 5.19 12.81 -10.43
N ILE A 284 4.58 12.31 -11.50
CA ILE A 284 4.31 13.05 -12.75
C ILE A 284 2.80 13.18 -12.94
N ASP A 285 2.29 14.40 -12.74
CA ASP A 285 0.87 14.74 -12.65
C ASP A 285 0.48 15.86 -13.64
N PHE A 286 0.63 15.56 -14.94
CA PHE A 286 0.19 16.38 -16.08
C PHE A 286 -0.90 15.68 -16.87
N GLY A 287 -1.50 16.31 -17.88
CA GLY A 287 -2.44 15.65 -18.81
C GLY A 287 -3.80 16.33 -18.87
N LEU A 288 -4.16 17.11 -17.84
CA LEU A 288 -5.43 17.81 -17.82
C LEU A 288 -5.46 18.98 -18.81
N ASN A 289 -4.32 19.68 -18.96
CA ASN A 289 -4.15 20.76 -19.94
C ASN A 289 -3.84 20.23 -21.36
N ASP A 290 -3.60 18.93 -21.49
CA ASP A 290 -3.29 18.21 -22.73
C ASP A 290 -4.56 17.68 -23.41
N VAL A 291 -5.69 18.38 -23.27
CA VAL A 291 -6.88 18.20 -24.09
C VAL A 291 -6.90 19.22 -25.22
N ALA A 292 -7.25 18.78 -26.43
CA ALA A 292 -7.34 19.64 -27.61
C ALA A 292 -8.72 20.32 -27.68
N ALA A 293 -8.78 21.50 -28.28
CA ALA A 293 -10.06 22.17 -28.55
C ALA A 293 -10.90 21.42 -29.61
N ALA A 294 -10.23 20.69 -30.51
CA ALA A 294 -10.84 19.82 -31.52
C ALA A 294 -9.86 18.70 -31.92
N GLY A 295 -10.37 17.50 -32.23
CA GLY A 295 -9.56 16.33 -32.57
C GLY A 295 -8.98 15.63 -31.35
N SER A 296 -7.97 14.77 -31.55
CA SER A 296 -7.24 14.10 -30.47
C SER A 296 -5.76 14.40 -30.62
N GLN A 297 -5.10 14.81 -29.53
CA GLN A 297 -3.64 14.95 -29.46
C GLN A 297 -2.98 13.79 -28.71
N LEU A 298 -3.66 12.64 -28.66
CA LEU A 298 -3.21 11.45 -27.93
C LEU A 298 -1.84 10.95 -28.41
N ALA A 299 -1.57 10.98 -29.72
CA ALA A 299 -0.30 10.52 -30.27
C ALA A 299 0.87 11.41 -29.79
N ASP A 300 0.70 12.72 -29.86
CA ASP A 300 1.70 13.69 -29.40
C ASP A 300 1.89 13.59 -27.89
N PHE A 301 0.79 13.47 -27.13
CA PHE A 301 0.84 13.24 -25.70
C PHE A 301 1.63 11.99 -25.35
N VAL A 302 1.32 10.84 -25.98
CA VAL A 302 2.04 9.59 -25.74
C VAL A 302 3.53 9.72 -26.07
N SER A 303 3.87 10.36 -27.19
CA SER A 303 5.27 10.58 -27.60
C SER A 303 6.03 11.42 -26.57
N GLU A 304 5.51 12.59 -26.22
CA GLU A 304 6.18 13.51 -25.30
C GLU A 304 6.17 13.00 -23.85
N PHE A 305 5.11 12.33 -23.41
CA PHE A 305 5.06 11.74 -22.08
C PHE A 305 6.10 10.61 -21.94
N ARG A 306 6.28 9.77 -22.96
CA ARG A 306 7.37 8.76 -22.98
C ARG A 306 8.75 9.40 -22.88
N ARG A 307 8.98 10.49 -23.62
CA ARG A 307 10.25 11.25 -23.54
C ARG A 307 10.50 11.77 -22.15
N LEU A 308 9.47 12.31 -21.48
CA LEU A 308 9.56 12.77 -20.10
C LEU A 308 9.89 11.61 -19.14
N ILE A 309 9.24 10.45 -19.25
CA ILE A 309 9.56 9.28 -18.41
C ILE A 309 11.02 8.87 -18.56
N LEU A 310 11.49 8.76 -19.80
CA LEU A 310 12.89 8.42 -20.08
C LEU A 310 13.86 9.46 -19.50
N LEU A 311 13.51 10.75 -19.54
CA LEU A 311 14.30 11.82 -18.94
C LEU A 311 14.34 11.71 -17.41
N VAL A 312 13.21 11.45 -16.77
CA VAL A 312 13.10 11.28 -15.30
C VAL A 312 13.95 10.10 -14.83
N MET A 313 13.89 8.98 -15.55
CA MET A 313 14.73 7.80 -15.30
C MET A 313 16.20 8.07 -15.58
N ALA A 314 16.50 8.91 -16.58
CA ALA A 314 17.86 9.34 -16.88
C ALA A 314 18.48 10.12 -15.70
N TYR A 315 17.73 10.95 -15.01
CA TYR A 315 18.28 11.60 -13.81
C TYR A 315 18.37 10.68 -12.57
N GLY A 316 18.19 9.36 -12.74
CA GLY A 316 18.33 8.37 -11.68
C GLY A 316 17.17 8.37 -10.68
N THR A 317 16.05 9.02 -11.03
CA THR A 317 14.87 9.13 -10.17
C THR A 317 13.82 8.08 -10.58
N ILE A 318 13.08 7.53 -9.62
CA ILE A 318 11.99 6.59 -9.90
C ILE A 318 10.78 7.38 -10.42
N PRO A 319 10.33 7.20 -11.69
CA PRO A 319 9.11 7.84 -12.17
C PRO A 319 7.88 7.16 -11.56
N ILE A 320 6.90 7.96 -11.15
CA ILE A 320 5.59 7.52 -10.68
C ILE A 320 4.54 8.30 -11.47
N ILE A 321 3.66 7.60 -12.18
CA ILE A 321 2.62 8.25 -12.99
C ILE A 321 1.35 8.41 -12.14
N THR A 322 0.64 9.52 -12.27
CA THR A 322 -0.71 9.67 -11.69
C THR A 322 -1.75 9.79 -12.78
N THR A 323 -2.97 9.30 -12.55
CA THR A 323 -4.12 9.72 -13.38
C THR A 323 -4.47 11.17 -13.08
N CYS A 324 -5.05 11.87 -14.07
CA CYS A 324 -5.50 13.25 -13.87
C CYS A 324 -6.59 13.34 -12.79
N ASP A 325 -6.76 14.50 -12.18
CA ASP A 325 -7.93 14.77 -11.34
C ASP A 325 -9.23 14.48 -12.10
N PRO A 326 -10.27 13.96 -11.44
CA PRO A 326 -11.55 13.87 -12.09
C PRO A 326 -12.15 15.28 -12.22
N ILE A 327 -12.74 15.55 -13.39
CA ILE A 327 -13.38 16.83 -13.71
C ILE A 327 -14.81 16.58 -14.17
N TYR A 328 -15.70 17.54 -13.95
CA TYR A 328 -17.05 17.51 -14.54
C TYR A 328 -17.26 18.59 -15.60
N LEU A 329 -16.27 19.48 -15.79
CA LEU A 329 -16.29 20.47 -16.85
C LEU A 329 -16.40 19.79 -18.23
N ASN A 330 -17.34 20.27 -19.03
CA ASN A 330 -17.50 19.84 -20.42
C ASN A 330 -17.62 21.10 -21.29
N ALA A 331 -16.48 21.73 -21.58
CA ALA A 331 -16.42 22.98 -22.32
C ALA A 331 -16.15 22.70 -23.81
N SER A 332 -16.98 23.26 -24.69
CA SER A 332 -16.93 23.06 -26.15
C SER A 332 -15.64 23.54 -26.83
N ASN A 333 -14.76 24.23 -26.11
CA ASN A 333 -13.63 24.94 -26.71
C ASN A 333 -12.25 24.63 -26.11
N THR A 334 -12.12 23.83 -25.03
CA THR A 334 -10.77 23.58 -24.45
C THR A 334 -10.61 22.33 -23.58
N ARG A 335 -11.62 21.85 -22.85
CA ARG A 335 -11.48 20.74 -21.88
C ARG A 335 -12.73 19.87 -21.83
N ASP A 336 -12.58 18.62 -22.29
CA ASP A 336 -13.61 17.58 -22.27
C ASP A 336 -13.27 16.50 -21.22
N HIS A 337 -14.13 16.37 -20.20
CA HIS A 337 -13.99 15.32 -19.18
C HIS A 337 -13.91 13.91 -19.77
N LYS A 338 -14.57 13.66 -20.91
CA LYS A 338 -14.57 12.36 -21.58
C LYS A 338 -13.22 12.08 -22.19
N GLU A 339 -12.56 13.07 -22.75
CA GLU A 339 -11.23 12.93 -23.34
C GLU A 339 -10.18 12.65 -22.26
N VAL A 340 -10.19 13.39 -21.14
CA VAL A 340 -9.29 13.12 -20.01
C VAL A 340 -9.51 11.71 -19.46
N THR A 341 -10.77 11.37 -19.16
CA THR A 341 -11.12 10.08 -18.55
C THR A 341 -10.85 8.90 -19.49
N ARG A 342 -11.16 9.03 -20.80
CA ARG A 342 -11.10 7.90 -21.75
C ARG A 342 -9.78 7.79 -22.50
N GLN A 343 -9.11 8.88 -22.83
CA GLN A 343 -7.93 8.87 -23.71
C GLN A 343 -6.64 9.07 -22.90
N ILE A 344 -6.49 10.23 -22.24
CA ILE A 344 -5.25 10.60 -21.55
C ILE A 344 -4.94 9.65 -20.39
N ASN A 345 -5.93 9.37 -19.53
CA ASN A 345 -5.72 8.45 -18.41
C ASN A 345 -5.47 7.00 -18.87
N GLN A 346 -6.01 6.56 -20.01
CA GLN A 346 -5.71 5.24 -20.56
C GLN A 346 -4.30 5.17 -21.18
N ALA A 347 -3.86 6.22 -21.87
CA ALA A 347 -2.48 6.32 -22.35
C ALA A 347 -1.47 6.25 -21.19
N LYS A 348 -1.72 6.97 -20.11
CA LYS A 348 -0.89 6.91 -18.89
C LYS A 348 -0.79 5.50 -18.31
N ARG A 349 -1.90 4.75 -18.27
CA ARG A 349 -1.90 3.34 -17.82
C ARG A 349 -1.09 2.44 -18.74
N ALA A 350 -1.22 2.63 -20.06
CA ALA A 350 -0.44 1.88 -21.04
C ALA A 350 1.07 2.17 -20.90
N ILE A 351 1.45 3.43 -20.74
CA ILE A 351 2.84 3.85 -20.53
C ILE A 351 3.39 3.30 -19.21
N ALA A 352 2.62 3.37 -18.11
CA ALA A 352 3.06 2.80 -16.83
C ALA A 352 3.35 1.30 -16.93
N ALA A 353 2.51 0.56 -17.65
CA ALA A 353 2.72 -0.87 -17.92
C ALA A 353 3.93 -1.12 -18.83
N GLU A 354 4.11 -0.31 -19.88
CA GLU A 354 5.25 -0.38 -20.80
C GLU A 354 6.58 -0.24 -20.07
N PHE A 355 6.69 0.76 -19.18
CA PHE A 355 7.91 1.02 -18.41
C PHE A 355 8.00 0.24 -17.10
N ARG A 356 6.95 -0.49 -16.72
CA ARG A 356 6.82 -1.23 -15.43
C ARG A 356 7.02 -0.33 -14.20
N ILE A 357 6.49 0.88 -14.27
CA ILE A 357 6.62 1.89 -13.22
C ILE A 357 5.30 2.07 -12.46
N PRO A 358 5.33 2.53 -11.20
CA PRO A 358 4.12 2.74 -10.43
C PRO A 358 3.15 3.70 -11.11
N LEU A 359 1.86 3.36 -11.06
CA LEU A 359 0.76 4.26 -11.37
C LEU A 359 -0.14 4.42 -10.14
N MET A 360 -0.37 5.66 -9.73
CA MET A 360 -1.31 6.01 -8.67
C MET A 360 -2.60 6.54 -9.28
N ASP A 361 -3.69 5.79 -9.11
CA ASP A 361 -4.98 6.08 -9.72
C ASP A 361 -5.80 7.09 -8.91
N LYS A 362 -5.29 8.31 -8.86
CA LYS A 362 -5.91 9.47 -8.19
C LYS A 362 -7.35 9.70 -8.66
N GLU A 363 -7.62 9.56 -9.96
CA GLU A 363 -8.97 9.70 -10.53
C GLU A 363 -9.97 8.74 -9.88
N ALA A 364 -9.65 7.45 -9.83
CA ALA A 364 -10.53 6.44 -9.26
C ALA A 364 -10.75 6.67 -7.76
N ALA A 365 -9.68 6.96 -7.00
CA ALA A 365 -9.76 7.23 -5.57
C ALA A 365 -10.68 8.42 -5.27
N MET A 366 -10.52 9.53 -6.00
CA MET A 366 -11.36 10.71 -5.82
C MET A 366 -12.80 10.47 -6.25
N LYS A 367 -13.05 9.75 -7.35
CA LYS A 367 -14.41 9.38 -7.78
C LYS A 367 -15.12 8.50 -6.75
N HIS A 368 -14.43 7.49 -6.21
CA HIS A 368 -14.97 6.61 -5.17
C HIS A 368 -15.37 7.41 -3.93
N TRP A 369 -14.54 8.35 -3.49
CA TRP A 369 -14.88 9.24 -2.39
C TRP A 369 -16.10 10.11 -2.70
N LEU A 370 -16.08 10.84 -3.82
CA LEU A 370 -17.13 11.79 -4.16
C LEU A 370 -18.50 11.13 -4.45
N GLN A 371 -18.50 9.83 -4.78
CA GLN A 371 -19.72 9.06 -5.07
C GLN A 371 -20.17 8.19 -3.89
N GLY A 372 -19.23 7.71 -3.06
CA GLY A 372 -19.48 6.73 -2.00
C GLY A 372 -19.57 7.31 -0.59
N ASN A 373 -19.09 8.54 -0.37
CA ASN A 373 -19.13 9.14 0.96
C ASN A 373 -20.56 9.46 1.43
N ARG A 374 -20.77 9.39 2.75
CA ARG A 374 -21.97 9.90 3.44
C ARG A 374 -21.64 11.05 4.39
N ASP A 375 -20.45 11.63 4.25
CA ASP A 375 -19.90 12.69 5.10
C ASP A 375 -20.28 14.10 4.61
N GLY A 376 -20.98 14.19 3.49
CA GLY A 376 -21.52 15.44 2.95
C GLY A 376 -20.65 16.12 1.89
N TYR A 377 -19.57 15.48 1.45
CA TYR A 377 -18.68 16.00 0.41
C TYR A 377 -19.29 15.84 -0.98
N ARG A 378 -19.37 16.94 -1.74
CA ARG A 378 -20.03 17.00 -3.07
C ARG A 378 -19.15 17.68 -4.11
N TRP A 379 -19.20 17.16 -5.35
CA TRP A 379 -18.42 17.64 -6.51
C TRP A 379 -18.38 19.17 -6.66
N ALA A 380 -19.53 19.79 -6.93
CA ALA A 380 -19.61 21.22 -7.26
C ALA A 380 -19.20 22.16 -6.12
N GLN A 381 -19.21 21.68 -4.87
CA GLN A 381 -18.77 22.46 -3.71
C GLN A 381 -17.26 22.40 -3.52
N LEU A 382 -16.65 21.27 -3.88
CA LEU A 382 -15.23 21.02 -3.71
C LEU A 382 -14.39 21.41 -4.92
N GLN A 383 -15.02 21.57 -6.08
CA GLN A 383 -14.41 21.89 -7.36
C GLN A 383 -15.26 22.94 -8.09
N THR A 384 -15.27 24.18 -7.59
CA THR A 384 -16.26 25.21 -7.98
C THR A 384 -16.19 25.64 -9.44
N ASP A 385 -15.02 25.56 -10.07
CA ASP A 385 -14.81 25.84 -11.49
C ASP A 385 -14.99 24.59 -12.39
N GLY A 386 -15.35 23.45 -11.79
CA GLY A 386 -15.47 22.16 -12.46
C GLY A 386 -14.17 21.48 -12.82
N LEU A 387 -13.03 22.00 -12.32
CA LEU A 387 -11.70 21.50 -12.64
C LEU A 387 -10.70 21.44 -11.47
N HIS A 388 -10.57 22.48 -10.68
CA HIS A 388 -9.58 22.57 -9.59
C HIS A 388 -10.25 22.39 -8.23
N PHE A 389 -9.68 21.51 -7.41
CA PHE A 389 -10.18 21.26 -6.07
C PHE A 389 -9.69 22.32 -5.07
N SER A 390 -10.52 22.67 -4.08
CA SER A 390 -10.11 23.49 -2.93
C SER A 390 -9.34 22.67 -1.88
N ASP A 391 -9.03 23.29 -0.73
CA ASP A 391 -8.29 22.69 0.39
C ASP A 391 -8.72 21.27 0.74
N VAL A 392 -10.03 21.00 0.82
CA VAL A 392 -10.55 19.67 1.20
C VAL A 392 -10.22 18.62 0.13
N GLY A 393 -10.35 18.95 -1.15
CA GLY A 393 -10.00 18.01 -2.22
C GLY A 393 -8.50 17.79 -2.33
N HIS A 394 -7.68 18.83 -2.10
CA HIS A 394 -6.23 18.67 -1.98
C HIS A 394 -5.83 17.84 -0.76
N ARG A 395 -6.56 17.97 0.35
CA ARG A 395 -6.32 17.15 1.54
C ARG A 395 -6.66 15.69 1.29
N PHE A 396 -7.77 15.39 0.60
CA PHE A 396 -8.08 14.02 0.20
C PHE A 396 -7.01 13.41 -0.70
N LYS A 397 -6.51 14.17 -1.71
CA LYS A 397 -5.36 13.73 -2.51
C LYS A 397 -4.16 13.42 -1.63
N GLY A 398 -3.82 14.32 -0.70
CA GLY A 398 -2.73 14.12 0.26
C GLY A 398 -2.89 12.84 1.08
N CYS A 399 -4.09 12.57 1.59
CA CYS A 399 -4.43 11.33 2.28
C CYS A 399 -4.23 10.09 1.38
N TYR A 400 -4.67 10.15 0.12
CA TYR A 400 -4.51 9.06 -0.84
C TYR A 400 -3.03 8.78 -1.10
N PHE A 401 -2.23 9.79 -1.45
CA PHE A 401 -0.79 9.61 -1.67
C PHE A 401 -0.09 9.10 -0.41
N ALA A 402 -0.41 9.65 0.78
CA ALA A 402 0.16 9.16 2.03
C ALA A 402 -0.15 7.67 2.27
N LYS A 403 -1.38 7.21 2.02
CA LYS A 403 -1.73 5.78 2.10
C LYS A 403 -0.88 4.94 1.15
N GLU A 404 -0.65 5.42 -0.08
CA GLU A 404 0.13 4.69 -1.07
C GLU A 404 1.62 4.62 -0.69
N PHE A 405 2.13 5.58 0.06
CA PHE A 405 3.51 5.57 0.56
C PHE A 405 3.64 4.98 1.98
N PHE A 406 2.56 4.62 2.66
CA PHE A 406 2.58 4.01 4.00
C PHE A 406 2.04 2.57 3.99
N GLY A 407 2.96 1.60 4.08
CA GLY A 407 2.67 0.16 3.94
C GLY A 407 1.78 -0.43 5.03
N ASP A 408 1.76 0.16 6.22
CA ASP A 408 1.03 -0.33 7.40
C ASP A 408 -0.38 0.28 7.55
N THR A 409 -0.94 0.85 6.48
CA THR A 409 -2.32 1.38 6.49
C THR A 409 -3.34 0.23 6.58
N VAL A 410 -4.21 0.26 7.58
CA VAL A 410 -5.35 -0.64 7.71
C VAL A 410 -6.42 -0.25 6.69
N THR A 411 -6.43 -0.91 5.54
CA THR A 411 -7.46 -0.70 4.52
C THR A 411 -8.74 -1.45 4.84
N ILE A 412 -9.87 -0.75 4.81
CA ILE A 412 -11.22 -1.30 4.94
C ILE A 412 -11.94 -1.18 3.61
N GLN A 413 -12.23 -2.32 3.01
CA GLN A 413 -12.99 -2.43 1.77
C GLN A 413 -14.49 -2.41 2.05
N GLN A 414 -15.26 -1.91 1.08
CA GLN A 414 -16.72 -1.92 1.16
C GLN A 414 -17.27 -3.31 1.49
N GLY A 415 -18.12 -3.39 2.51
CA GLY A 415 -18.77 -4.65 2.91
C GLY A 415 -17.92 -5.58 3.76
N ARG A 416 -16.63 -5.28 4.02
CA ARG A 416 -15.70 -6.20 4.67
C ARG A 416 -15.22 -5.66 6.01
N GLY A 417 -15.69 -6.26 7.09
CA GLY A 417 -15.17 -6.01 8.44
C GLY A 417 -13.73 -6.51 8.59
N ARG A 418 -13.02 -5.97 9.58
CA ARG A 418 -11.63 -6.33 9.90
C ARG A 418 -11.41 -6.25 11.40
N LYS A 419 -10.50 -7.05 11.93
CA LYS A 419 -10.01 -6.93 13.32
C LYS A 419 -8.58 -6.43 13.28
N LEU A 420 -8.19 -5.63 14.27
CA LEU A 420 -6.82 -5.18 14.46
C LEU A 420 -6.37 -5.53 15.88
N MET A 421 -5.43 -6.46 15.93
CA MET A 421 -4.79 -6.95 17.14
C MET A 421 -3.72 -5.98 17.64
N THR A 422 -3.45 -5.96 18.94
CA THR A 422 -2.35 -5.16 19.53
C THR A 422 -0.96 -5.55 19.01
N TRP A 423 -0.74 -6.79 18.58
CA TRP A 423 0.56 -7.23 18.03
C TRP A 423 0.68 -7.12 16.51
N ASP A 424 -0.37 -6.70 15.82
CA ASP A 424 -0.28 -6.43 14.38
C ASP A 424 0.70 -5.27 14.17
N SER A 425 1.60 -5.37 13.17
CA SER A 425 2.57 -4.28 12.89
C SER A 425 1.85 -2.96 12.63
N ALA A 426 0.67 -3.01 12.00
CA ALA A 426 -0.14 -1.85 11.71
C ALA A 426 -0.68 -1.16 12.96
N SER A 427 -0.78 -1.85 14.10
CA SER A 427 -1.24 -1.25 15.36
C SER A 427 -0.33 -0.15 15.88
N ASN A 428 0.95 -0.18 15.47
CA ASN A 428 2.02 0.65 16.01
C ASN A 428 1.99 0.69 17.54
N TYR A 429 1.80 -0.49 18.14
CA TYR A 429 1.80 -0.65 19.57
C TYR A 429 3.17 -0.27 20.16
N LEU A 430 3.18 0.52 21.23
CA LEU A 430 4.38 0.87 21.98
C LEU A 430 4.90 -0.37 22.71
N GLY A 431 5.67 -1.20 22.00
CA GLY A 431 6.25 -2.44 22.51
C GLY A 431 7.13 -2.21 23.72
N ASP A 432 6.85 -2.91 24.82
CA ASP A 432 7.62 -2.85 26.06
C ASP A 432 7.85 -4.29 26.60
N PRO A 433 9.09 -4.69 26.91
CA PRO A 433 9.39 -6.01 27.49
C PRO A 433 8.77 -6.26 28.87
N THR A 434 8.33 -5.22 29.59
CA THR A 434 7.65 -5.34 30.88
C THR A 434 6.14 -5.53 30.74
N ALA A 435 5.58 -5.23 29.57
CA ALA A 435 4.17 -5.42 29.29
C ALA A 435 3.85 -6.92 29.29
N GLN A 436 2.81 -7.29 30.03
CA GLN A 436 2.38 -8.67 30.12
C GLN A 436 1.15 -8.88 29.23
N ALA A 437 1.06 -10.06 28.64
CA ALA A 437 -0.06 -10.46 27.83
C ALA A 437 -0.95 -11.39 28.65
N ALA A 438 -2.20 -11.00 28.87
CA ALA A 438 -3.20 -11.88 29.43
C ALA A 438 -3.77 -12.71 28.26
N PHE A 439 -3.19 -13.90 28.05
CA PHE A 439 -3.72 -14.87 27.10
C PHE A 439 -4.94 -15.55 27.70
N GLY A 440 -6.05 -15.47 26.99
CA GLY A 440 -7.28 -16.14 27.39
C GLY A 440 -7.97 -16.67 26.15
N ASN A 441 -8.21 -17.99 26.12
CA ASN A 441 -8.93 -18.67 25.02
C ASN A 441 -10.36 -18.12 24.78
N ASN A 442 -10.84 -17.25 25.67
CA ASN A 442 -12.14 -16.59 25.62
C ASN A 442 -12.16 -15.19 25.04
N LEU A 443 -11.00 -14.54 24.97
CA LEU A 443 -10.91 -13.20 24.41
C LEU A 443 -11.23 -13.31 22.92
N HIS A 444 -12.08 -12.43 22.40
CA HIS A 444 -12.54 -12.47 21.01
C HIS A 444 -11.38 -12.35 19.99
N GLN A 445 -10.24 -11.91 20.50
CA GLN A 445 -8.99 -11.65 19.81
C GLN A 445 -7.80 -12.42 20.44
N GLY A 446 -8.05 -13.31 21.41
CA GLY A 446 -7.07 -14.26 21.96
C GLY A 446 -6.14 -13.72 23.05
N ALA A 447 -5.85 -12.43 23.07
CA ALA A 447 -5.05 -11.80 24.13
C ALA A 447 -5.33 -10.30 24.29
N ASN A 448 -5.15 -9.82 25.51
CA ASN A 448 -5.21 -8.41 25.88
C ASN A 448 -3.93 -8.02 26.61
N MET A 449 -3.53 -6.75 26.47
CA MET A 449 -2.31 -6.24 27.09
C MET A 449 -2.57 -5.67 28.47
N PHE A 450 -1.61 -5.88 29.37
CA PHE A 450 -1.65 -5.28 30.70
C PHE A 450 -0.28 -4.88 31.26
N TRP A 451 -0.30 -3.81 32.05
CA TRP A 451 0.81 -3.31 32.86
C TRP A 451 0.37 -3.34 34.32
N ASN A 452 1.09 -4.11 35.14
CA ASN A 452 0.83 -4.19 36.58
C ASN A 452 1.28 -2.93 37.34
N SER A 453 2.35 -2.30 36.87
CA SER A 453 2.96 -1.10 37.46
C SER A 453 3.79 -0.37 36.40
N ALA A 454 3.90 0.95 36.49
CA ALA A 454 4.68 1.80 35.57
C ALA A 454 4.18 1.81 34.11
N ALA A 455 2.86 1.75 33.90
CA ALA A 455 2.29 2.02 32.59
C ALA A 455 2.77 3.39 32.05
N PRO A 456 3.16 3.50 30.76
CA PRO A 456 3.47 4.78 30.15
C PRO A 456 2.31 5.75 30.34
N LYS A 457 2.56 6.92 30.91
CA LYS A 457 1.51 7.87 31.31
C LYS A 457 1.14 8.81 30.17
N ALA A 458 -0.16 9.05 29.99
CA ALA A 458 -0.70 10.00 29.01
C ALA A 458 -0.11 9.83 27.59
N THR A 459 0.14 8.59 27.19
CA THR A 459 0.88 8.24 25.97
C THR A 459 0.00 7.41 25.04
N ALA A 460 0.17 7.57 23.73
CA ALA A 460 -0.48 6.70 22.75
C ALA A 460 0.09 5.28 22.88
N MET A 461 -0.73 4.33 23.30
CA MET A 461 -0.32 2.93 23.44
C MET A 461 -0.46 2.18 22.12
N MET A 462 -1.50 2.51 21.36
CA MET A 462 -1.67 2.11 19.96
C MET A 462 -1.97 3.37 19.17
N SER A 463 -1.42 3.47 17.97
CA SER A 463 -1.72 4.59 17.07
C SER A 463 -1.54 4.19 15.61
N PHE A 464 -2.65 3.86 14.97
CA PHE A 464 -2.67 3.26 13.65
C PHE A 464 -3.50 4.06 12.66
N TRP A 465 -3.23 3.83 11.38
CA TRP A 465 -3.83 4.54 10.26
C TRP A 465 -4.83 3.65 9.56
N VAL A 466 -6.02 4.19 9.27
CA VAL A 466 -7.13 3.46 8.65
C VAL A 466 -7.55 4.17 7.39
N TRP A 467 -7.59 3.45 6.26
CA TRP A 467 -8.22 3.92 5.03
C TRP A 467 -9.59 3.26 4.88
N ASN A 468 -10.65 4.03 5.07
CA ASN A 468 -12.03 3.56 5.02
C ASN A 468 -12.70 3.87 3.67
N GLU A 469 -13.17 2.83 2.98
CA GLU A 469 -13.95 2.95 1.74
C GLU A 469 -15.43 2.58 1.93
N ASP A 470 -15.87 2.31 3.15
CA ASP A 470 -17.27 1.98 3.48
C ASP A 470 -17.90 3.07 4.35
N SER A 471 -18.90 3.77 3.82
CA SER A 471 -19.57 4.86 4.53
C SER A 471 -20.45 4.41 5.69
N ASP A 472 -20.67 3.10 5.85
CA ASP A 472 -21.35 2.50 6.99
C ASP A 472 -20.36 1.77 7.91
N MET A 473 -19.04 1.94 7.76
CA MET A 473 -18.09 1.31 8.68
C MET A 473 -18.14 1.98 10.04
N GLY A 474 -18.19 1.16 11.09
CA GLY A 474 -18.03 1.62 12.45
C GLY A 474 -16.88 0.92 13.18
N LEU A 475 -16.48 1.55 14.27
CA LEU A 475 -15.39 1.10 15.14
C LEU A 475 -15.95 0.53 16.44
N VAL A 476 -15.47 -0.64 16.83
CA VAL A 476 -15.61 -1.21 18.17
C VAL A 476 -14.23 -1.25 18.81
N TYR A 477 -14.14 -0.69 20.00
CA TYR A 477 -13.01 -0.91 20.89
C TYR A 477 -13.35 -2.09 21.81
N ARG A 478 -12.58 -3.18 21.72
CA ARG A 478 -12.67 -4.34 22.61
C ARG A 478 -11.86 -4.03 23.86
N GLY A 479 -12.51 -3.36 24.79
CA GLY A 479 -11.92 -3.00 26.06
C GLY A 479 -12.06 -4.10 27.11
N ILE A 480 -11.71 -3.75 28.33
CA ILE A 480 -11.69 -4.62 29.49
C ILE A 480 -12.48 -3.95 30.61
N ASP A 481 -13.09 -4.76 31.46
CA ASP A 481 -13.71 -4.22 32.65
C ASP A 481 -12.66 -3.82 33.71
N GLY A 482 -12.79 -2.62 34.27
CA GLY A 482 -11.79 -2.03 35.16
C GLY A 482 -10.52 -1.51 34.48
N GLU A 483 -10.60 -1.10 33.21
CA GLU A 483 -9.53 -0.34 32.55
C GLU A 483 -9.15 0.92 33.33
N GLY A 484 -7.84 1.21 33.38
CA GLY A 484 -7.32 2.36 34.14
C GLY A 484 -7.51 2.25 35.65
N TYR A 485 -7.70 1.04 36.18
CA TYR A 485 -7.72 0.78 37.62
C TYR A 485 -6.30 0.94 38.21
N ALA A 486 -6.12 1.97 39.03
CA ALA A 486 -5.05 2.10 40.00
C ALA A 486 -5.65 2.43 41.38
N SER A 487 -4.90 2.21 42.46
CA SER A 487 -5.29 2.57 43.84
C SER A 487 -5.63 4.06 43.98
N ASP A 488 -5.11 4.89 43.07
CA ASP A 488 -5.44 6.30 42.91
C ASP A 488 -6.11 6.49 41.55
N LEU A 489 -7.19 7.29 41.52
CA LEU A 489 -7.79 7.68 40.25
C LEU A 489 -6.73 8.31 39.34
N PRO A 490 -6.67 7.92 38.07
CA PRO A 490 -5.98 8.75 37.11
C PRO A 490 -6.64 10.15 37.08
N GLY A 491 -5.86 11.21 37.27
CA GLY A 491 -6.31 12.58 37.02
C GLY A 491 -6.68 12.79 35.54
N SER A 492 -6.16 11.94 34.64
CA SER A 492 -6.48 11.86 33.22
C SER A 492 -6.81 10.42 32.82
N PRO A 493 -8.08 10.08 32.54
CA PRO A 493 -8.47 8.71 32.21
C PRO A 493 -7.97 8.29 30.81
N PRO A 494 -7.74 6.98 30.57
CA PRO A 494 -7.49 6.46 29.23
C PRO A 494 -8.68 6.73 28.30
N TYR A 495 -8.39 6.88 27.00
CA TYR A 495 -9.41 7.17 26.00
C TYR A 495 -9.04 6.63 24.62
N VAL A 496 -10.08 6.43 23.80
CA VAL A 496 -9.95 6.18 22.36
C VAL A 496 -10.12 7.50 21.62
N ARG A 497 -9.22 7.80 20.71
CA ARG A 497 -9.29 8.95 19.79
C ARG A 497 -9.46 8.45 18.36
N VAL A 498 -10.40 9.03 17.64
CA VAL A 498 -10.45 8.96 16.18
C VAL A 498 -10.21 10.36 15.65
N TYR A 499 -9.17 10.50 14.84
CA TYR A 499 -8.81 11.74 14.17
C TYR A 499 -9.07 11.63 12.68
N ASP A 500 -10.04 12.40 12.19
CA ASP A 500 -10.36 12.53 10.78
C ASP A 500 -9.35 13.49 10.14
N ILE A 501 -8.50 12.94 9.26
CA ILE A 501 -7.49 13.74 8.58
C ILE A 501 -8.16 14.71 7.59
N LEU A 502 -9.21 14.27 6.90
CA LEU A 502 -9.89 15.08 5.91
C LEU A 502 -10.60 16.28 6.54
N ALA A 503 -11.33 16.08 7.64
CA ALA A 503 -11.93 17.17 8.40
C ALA A 503 -10.93 17.94 9.27
N ASN A 504 -9.75 17.37 9.54
CA ASN A 504 -8.75 17.88 10.49
C ASN A 504 -9.33 18.08 11.90
N THR A 505 -10.08 17.08 12.37
CA THR A 505 -10.76 17.08 13.68
C THR A 505 -10.56 15.76 14.41
N GLY A 506 -10.52 15.81 15.74
CA GLY A 506 -10.38 14.62 16.59
C GLY A 506 -11.48 14.53 17.63
N VAL A 507 -12.00 13.33 17.83
CA VAL A 507 -13.00 13.04 18.88
C VAL A 507 -12.44 12.00 19.83
N ASN A 508 -12.46 12.34 21.12
CA ASN A 508 -12.01 11.45 22.21
C ASN A 508 -13.24 10.89 22.90
N LYS A 509 -13.24 9.59 23.20
CA LYS A 509 -14.23 8.97 24.07
C LYS A 509 -13.57 8.09 25.11
N ILE A 510 -14.03 8.18 26.35
CA ILE A 510 -13.55 7.39 27.49
C ILE A 510 -14.51 6.22 27.70
N PRO A 511 -14.06 4.96 27.65
CA PRO A 511 -14.94 3.81 27.94
C PRO A 511 -15.58 3.93 29.33
N ALA A 512 -16.89 3.67 29.45
CA ALA A 512 -17.60 4.01 30.68
C ALA A 512 -17.18 3.20 31.91
N ALA A 513 -16.57 2.02 31.75
CA ALA A 513 -16.07 1.23 32.86
C ALA A 513 -14.70 1.70 33.39
N VAL A 514 -14.06 2.68 32.74
CA VAL A 514 -12.74 3.17 33.17
C VAL A 514 -12.79 3.67 34.61
N GLY A 515 -11.89 3.14 35.46
CA GLY A 515 -11.77 3.46 36.88
C GLY A 515 -12.74 2.72 37.80
N PHE A 516 -13.58 1.81 37.30
CA PHE A 516 -14.35 0.89 38.13
C PHE A 516 -13.46 -0.26 38.62
N THR A 517 -13.69 -0.76 39.83
CA THR A 517 -12.89 -1.85 40.40
C THR A 517 -13.11 -3.16 39.65
N SER A 518 -12.02 -3.81 39.22
CA SER A 518 -12.06 -5.23 38.86
C SER A 518 -12.15 -6.07 40.14
N ASN A 519 -13.31 -6.66 40.42
CA ASN A 519 -13.56 -7.39 41.67
C ASN A 519 -12.59 -8.61 41.85
N PRO A 520 -12.01 -8.86 43.05
CA PRO A 520 -11.25 -10.07 43.37
C PRO A 520 -12.01 -11.40 43.16
N SER A 521 -13.35 -11.40 43.10
CA SER A 521 -14.15 -12.62 42.87
C SER A 521 -14.21 -13.08 41.39
N GLY A 522 -13.56 -12.38 40.45
CA GLY A 522 -13.38 -12.84 39.06
C GLY A 522 -14.46 -12.47 38.04
N TYR A 523 -15.47 -11.66 38.44
CA TYR A 523 -16.67 -11.36 37.63
C TYR A 523 -16.50 -10.18 36.64
N HIS A 524 -15.38 -9.44 36.69
CA HIS A 524 -15.16 -8.20 35.90
C HIS A 524 -13.77 -8.18 35.27
N LYS A 525 -13.34 -9.32 34.74
CA LYS A 525 -12.19 -9.39 33.83
C LYS A 525 -12.73 -9.93 32.53
N SER A 526 -13.47 -9.11 31.79
CA SER A 526 -14.19 -9.53 30.59
C SER A 526 -13.83 -8.68 29.38
N ASP A 527 -14.04 -9.28 28.21
CA ASP A 527 -13.86 -8.64 26.90
C ASP A 527 -15.11 -7.83 26.54
N LEU A 528 -14.98 -6.50 26.59
CA LEU A 528 -16.08 -5.55 26.53
C LEU A 528 -16.13 -4.80 25.18
N PRO A 529 -17.17 -4.99 24.34
CA PRO A 529 -17.28 -4.32 23.06
C PRO A 529 -17.83 -2.89 23.16
N TYR A 530 -16.95 -1.91 23.37
CA TYR A 530 -17.33 -0.49 23.33
C TYR A 530 -17.55 -0.02 21.89
N ARG A 531 -18.82 0.19 21.55
CA ARG A 531 -19.22 0.67 20.21
C ARG A 531 -18.93 2.16 20.07
N TRP A 532 -17.84 2.53 19.41
CA TRP A 532 -17.41 3.92 19.27
C TRP A 532 -18.34 4.73 18.36
N GLY A 533 -18.71 4.16 17.20
CA GLY A 533 -19.56 4.82 16.20
C GLY A 533 -19.04 4.66 14.77
N ALA A 534 -19.68 5.35 13.82
CA ALA A 534 -19.26 5.36 12.41
C ALA A 534 -17.94 6.12 12.25
N ILE A 535 -17.00 5.58 11.48
CA ILE A 535 -15.73 6.24 11.16
C ILE A 535 -15.83 6.99 9.82
N PRO A 536 -15.11 8.12 9.65
CA PRO A 536 -15.13 8.89 8.40
C PRO A 536 -14.67 8.10 7.17
N TYR A 537 -15.10 8.51 5.98
CA TYR A 537 -14.56 7.99 4.72
C TYR A 537 -13.14 8.55 4.47
N GLY A 538 -12.25 7.73 3.92
CA GLY A 538 -10.86 8.11 3.64
C GLY A 538 -9.94 7.81 4.82
N LEU A 539 -8.94 8.65 5.04
CA LEU A 539 -7.88 8.40 6.01
C LEU A 539 -8.24 8.93 7.41
N SER A 540 -8.15 8.06 8.40
CA SER A 540 -8.24 8.41 9.83
C SER A 540 -7.05 7.87 10.60
N ARG A 541 -6.64 8.57 11.66
CA ARG A 541 -5.74 8.02 12.68
C ARG A 541 -6.57 7.62 13.90
N ILE A 542 -6.43 6.38 14.33
CA ILE A 542 -7.12 5.86 15.51
C ILE A 542 -6.07 5.51 16.56
N SER A 543 -6.30 5.96 17.78
CA SER A 543 -5.34 5.76 18.87
C SER A 543 -6.04 5.39 20.17
N TYR A 544 -5.40 4.52 20.94
CA TYR A 544 -5.71 4.35 22.36
C TYR A 544 -4.64 5.07 23.16
N PHE A 545 -5.05 6.00 24.04
CA PHE A 545 -4.15 6.69 24.95
C PHE A 545 -4.31 6.13 26.35
N SER A 546 -3.19 5.88 27.01
CA SER A 546 -3.16 5.59 28.44
C SER A 546 -3.55 6.82 29.25
N GLY A 547 -4.04 6.57 30.46
CA GLY A 547 -4.19 7.61 31.48
C GLY A 547 -2.88 7.89 32.22
N ASP A 548 -2.97 8.57 33.35
CA ASP A 548 -1.85 8.82 34.29
C ASP A 548 -1.74 7.80 35.44
N GLY A 549 -2.57 6.76 35.41
CA GLY A 549 -2.55 5.64 36.35
C GLY A 549 -1.33 4.73 36.17
N ASP A 550 -0.90 4.07 37.24
CA ASP A 550 0.30 3.21 37.23
C ASP A 550 0.07 1.82 36.63
N ALA A 551 -1.18 1.38 36.58
CA ALA A 551 -1.59 0.13 35.94
C ALA A 551 -2.52 0.42 34.77
N LEU A 552 -2.39 -0.38 33.72
CA LEU A 552 -3.16 -0.22 32.51
C LEU A 552 -3.58 -1.57 31.95
N TYR A 553 -4.84 -1.63 31.54
CA TYR A 553 -5.42 -2.71 30.77
C TYR A 553 -5.96 -2.08 29.49
N PHE A 554 -5.72 -2.70 28.35
CA PHE A 554 -6.39 -2.33 27.12
C PHE A 554 -6.45 -3.51 26.16
N GLY A 555 -7.38 -3.44 25.22
CA GLY A 555 -7.54 -4.50 24.23
C GLY A 555 -7.40 -3.99 22.81
N ASN A 556 -8.31 -4.45 21.95
CA ASN A 556 -8.11 -4.46 20.51
C ASN A 556 -9.19 -3.66 19.77
N PHE A 557 -9.10 -3.58 18.45
CA PHE A 557 -10.10 -2.87 17.63
C PHE A 557 -10.77 -3.79 16.62
N GLU A 558 -12.03 -3.48 16.32
CA GLU A 558 -12.79 -4.13 15.25
C GLU A 558 -13.52 -3.11 14.41
N PHE A 559 -13.56 -3.39 13.12
CA PHE A 559 -14.25 -2.66 12.10
C PHE A 559 -15.40 -3.53 11.62
N GLN A 560 -16.62 -3.04 11.83
CA GLN A 560 -17.83 -3.73 11.44
C GLN A 560 -18.84 -2.73 10.92
N ARG A 561 -19.69 -3.16 9.99
CA ARG A 561 -20.72 -2.28 9.46
C ARG A 561 -21.71 -1.92 10.55
N MET A 562 -21.98 -0.63 10.66
CA MET A 562 -22.89 -0.03 11.60
C MET A 562 -23.84 0.87 10.83
N GLU A 563 -25.15 0.61 10.93
CA GLU A 563 -26.16 1.46 10.30
C GLU A 563 -26.02 2.91 10.82
N ARG A 564 -25.59 3.82 9.94
CA ARG A 564 -25.34 5.22 10.28
C ARG A 564 -26.65 5.96 10.50
N GLY A 565 -26.73 6.74 11.58
CA GLY A 565 -27.92 7.55 11.90
C GLY A 565 -29.09 6.77 12.51
N VAL A 566 -28.96 5.46 12.70
CA VAL A 566 -29.97 4.64 13.39
C VAL A 566 -29.71 4.68 14.89
N LYS A 567 -30.55 5.42 15.62
CA LYS A 567 -30.46 5.53 17.09
C LYS A 567 -30.82 4.21 17.78
N THR A 568 -31.90 3.57 17.35
CA THR A 568 -32.43 2.34 17.95
C THR A 568 -32.31 1.16 16.98
N ARG A 569 -31.70 0.06 17.43
CA ARG A 569 -31.40 -1.12 16.61
C ARG A 569 -32.06 -2.37 17.19
N ASN A 570 -32.57 -3.24 16.32
CA ASN A 570 -33.11 -4.54 16.70
C ASN A 570 -31.97 -5.53 16.99
N ALA A 571 -31.78 -5.88 18.26
CA ALA A 571 -30.76 -6.82 18.72
C ALA A 571 -31.10 -8.29 18.39
N LEU A 572 -32.33 -8.60 17.98
CA LEU A 572 -32.76 -9.92 17.53
C LEU A 572 -32.90 -10.00 16.00
N LYS A 573 -32.39 -9.03 15.24
CA LYS A 573 -32.50 -8.97 13.77
C LYS A 573 -32.11 -10.28 13.08
N ASN A 574 -31.05 -10.92 13.58
CA ASN A 574 -30.48 -12.13 12.98
C ASN A 574 -30.88 -13.43 13.69
N SER A 575 -31.41 -13.37 14.91
CA SER A 575 -31.85 -14.55 15.67
C SER A 575 -33.36 -14.76 15.66
N GLY A 576 -34.14 -13.72 15.41
CA GLY A 576 -35.57 -13.69 15.69
C GLY A 576 -35.90 -13.74 17.18
N PRO A 577 -37.20 -13.79 17.54
CA PRO A 577 -37.68 -13.97 18.91
C PRO A 577 -37.08 -15.21 19.58
N LEU A 578 -36.66 -15.09 20.84
CA LEU A 578 -36.08 -16.19 21.60
C LEU A 578 -37.09 -16.79 22.56
N ARG A 579 -37.53 -18.02 22.33
CA ARG A 579 -38.45 -18.77 23.20
C ARG A 579 -37.78 -20.03 23.72
N ARG A 580 -37.73 -20.21 25.05
CA ARG A 580 -37.23 -21.45 25.64
C ARG A 580 -38.14 -21.98 26.73
N THR A 581 -38.44 -23.28 26.63
CA THR A 581 -39.05 -24.06 27.69
C THR A 581 -37.97 -24.79 28.49
N PHE A 582 -38.02 -24.66 29.81
CA PHE A 582 -37.06 -25.24 30.74
C PHE A 582 -37.71 -26.36 31.55
N ALA A 583 -36.96 -27.43 31.79
CA ALA A 583 -37.37 -28.52 32.66
C ALA A 583 -37.23 -28.13 34.15
N SER A 584 -37.79 -28.95 35.04
CA SER A 584 -37.75 -28.76 36.51
C SER A 584 -36.37 -28.97 37.15
N THR A 585 -35.38 -29.43 36.38
CA THR A 585 -33.96 -29.54 36.74
C THR A 585 -33.14 -29.09 35.51
N PRO A 586 -32.07 -28.28 35.64
CA PRO A 586 -31.29 -27.86 36.82
C PRO A 586 -31.81 -26.61 37.57
N SER A 587 -31.23 -26.26 38.73
CA SER A 587 -31.65 -25.11 39.58
C SER A 587 -31.66 -23.76 38.84
N HIS A 588 -30.71 -23.57 37.93
CA HIS A 588 -30.56 -22.39 37.08
C HIS A 588 -30.36 -22.85 35.64
N ALA A 589 -31.21 -22.41 34.72
CA ALA A 589 -31.11 -22.74 33.31
C ALA A 589 -31.18 -21.47 32.47
N TYR A 590 -30.54 -21.47 31.30
CA TYR A 590 -30.49 -20.31 30.43
C TYR A 590 -30.32 -20.70 28.96
N GLU A 591 -30.59 -19.75 28.07
CA GLU A 591 -30.21 -19.78 26.67
C GLU A 591 -29.74 -18.39 26.27
N LEU A 592 -28.54 -18.29 25.70
CA LEU A 592 -27.94 -17.01 25.27
C LEU A 592 -28.11 -16.81 23.77
N VAL A 593 -28.38 -15.58 23.36
CA VAL A 593 -28.11 -15.16 21.98
C VAL A 593 -26.60 -14.92 21.89
N PRO A 594 -25.85 -15.63 21.03
CA PRO A 594 -24.43 -15.38 20.88
C PRO A 594 -24.20 -13.94 20.40
N GLU A 595 -22.99 -13.43 20.62
CA GLU A 595 -22.61 -12.16 20.00
C GLU A 595 -22.65 -12.31 18.48
N MET A 596 -23.39 -11.42 17.81
CA MET A 596 -23.56 -11.45 16.36
C MET A 596 -22.33 -10.89 15.66
N VAL A 597 -21.93 -11.52 14.57
CA VAL A 597 -20.74 -11.12 13.78
C VAL A 597 -20.87 -9.70 13.21
N ASP A 598 -22.09 -9.23 12.98
CA ASP A 598 -22.37 -7.86 12.51
C ASP A 598 -22.49 -6.84 13.65
N GLY A 599 -22.36 -7.27 14.91
CA GLY A 599 -22.53 -6.46 16.09
C GLY A 599 -23.93 -5.85 16.27
N SER A 600 -24.96 -6.45 15.65
CA SER A 600 -26.35 -6.00 15.78
C SER A 600 -26.85 -6.04 17.23
N ASN A 601 -26.39 -7.01 18.02
CA ASN A 601 -26.77 -7.19 19.41
C ASN A 601 -25.75 -6.69 20.44
N ILE A 602 -24.70 -5.95 20.03
CA ILE A 602 -23.77 -5.35 21.00
C ILE A 602 -24.18 -3.92 21.40
N PHE A 603 -23.88 -3.58 22.64
CA PHE A 603 -23.87 -2.22 23.14
C PHE A 603 -22.55 -1.95 23.87
N GLY A 604 -22.18 -0.68 23.98
CA GLY A 604 -21.09 -0.29 24.87
C GLY A 604 -21.02 1.20 25.06
N ALA A 605 -21.24 1.64 26.30
CA ALA A 605 -21.30 3.04 26.67
C ALA A 605 -19.91 3.64 26.84
N PHE A 606 -19.71 4.84 26.29
CA PHE A 606 -18.67 5.76 26.75
C PHE A 606 -19.21 6.66 27.86
N THR A 607 -18.34 7.39 28.56
CA THR A 607 -18.71 8.17 29.76
C THR A 607 -19.81 9.20 29.53
N THR A 608 -19.97 9.69 28.30
CA THR A 608 -21.00 10.66 27.89
C THR A 608 -22.26 10.02 27.31
N ASP A 609 -22.22 8.71 27.06
CA ASP A 609 -23.31 8.02 26.39
C ASP A 609 -24.38 7.58 27.40
N THR A 610 -25.60 7.41 26.90
CA THR A 610 -26.69 6.74 27.61
C THR A 610 -27.17 5.60 26.74
N VAL A 611 -27.17 4.38 27.28
CA VAL A 611 -27.66 3.20 26.56
C VAL A 611 -29.03 2.85 27.09
N GLU A 612 -30.00 2.72 26.19
CA GLU A 612 -31.34 2.23 26.52
C GLU A 612 -31.57 0.86 25.88
N ILE A 613 -32.04 -0.08 26.67
CA ILE A 613 -32.42 -1.43 26.25
C ILE A 613 -33.93 -1.57 26.40
N LEU A 614 -34.62 -1.80 25.29
CA LEU A 614 -36.06 -1.97 25.22
C LEU A 614 -36.37 -3.44 24.96
N ALA A 615 -37.11 -4.08 25.83
CA ALA A 615 -37.48 -5.49 25.69
C ALA A 615 -39.00 -5.68 25.78
N ASP A 616 -39.55 -6.53 24.92
CA ASP A 616 -40.89 -7.12 25.06
C ASP A 616 -40.69 -8.60 25.41
N VAL A 617 -41.12 -8.98 26.60
CA VAL A 617 -40.78 -10.27 27.20
C VAL A 617 -42.00 -10.97 27.79
N SER A 618 -41.94 -12.28 27.91
CA SER A 618 -42.81 -13.07 28.78
C SER A 618 -41.95 -13.68 29.88
N MET A 619 -42.15 -13.20 31.11
CA MET A 619 -41.41 -13.60 32.29
C MET A 619 -42.39 -14.04 33.39
N PRO A 620 -42.75 -15.32 33.46
CA PRO A 620 -43.36 -15.89 34.66
C PRO A 620 -42.47 -15.70 35.89
N VAL A 621 -43.01 -15.91 37.10
CA VAL A 621 -42.18 -15.91 38.31
C VAL A 621 -41.07 -16.95 38.18
N GLY A 622 -39.83 -16.55 38.45
CA GLY A 622 -38.62 -17.35 38.26
C GLY A 622 -37.97 -17.23 36.87
N ALA A 623 -38.65 -16.64 35.89
CA ALA A 623 -38.05 -16.34 34.58
C ALA A 623 -37.35 -14.98 34.56
N GLY A 624 -36.41 -14.82 33.64
CA GLY A 624 -35.77 -13.53 33.36
C GLY A 624 -35.28 -13.43 31.93
N PHE A 625 -34.86 -12.23 31.55
CA PHE A 625 -34.12 -11.99 30.32
C PHE A 625 -32.71 -11.52 30.63
N ILE A 626 -31.79 -11.90 29.75
CA ILE A 626 -30.37 -11.57 29.86
C ILE A 626 -30.14 -10.24 29.15
N VAL A 627 -29.83 -9.23 29.95
CA VAL A 627 -29.62 -7.85 29.52
C VAL A 627 -28.30 -7.73 28.80
N ALA A 628 -27.24 -8.32 29.35
CA ALA A 628 -25.89 -8.24 28.84
C ALA A 628 -25.09 -9.49 29.19
N HIS A 629 -24.22 -9.94 28.29
CA HIS A 629 -23.17 -10.92 28.59
C HIS A 629 -21.86 -10.57 27.89
N SER A 630 -20.75 -10.99 28.48
CA SER A 630 -19.41 -10.86 27.90
C SER A 630 -18.52 -12.04 28.28
N ASN A 631 -17.49 -12.29 27.47
CA ASN A 631 -16.54 -13.37 27.72
C ASN A 631 -15.59 -12.98 28.85
N THR A 632 -15.31 -13.91 29.77
CA THR A 632 -14.33 -13.69 30.85
C THR A 632 -12.92 -14.05 30.41
N TRP A 633 -11.92 -13.55 31.12
CA TRP A 633 -10.51 -13.92 30.93
C TRP A 633 -10.15 -15.34 31.39
N GLY A 634 -11.09 -16.03 32.06
CA GLY A 634 -10.87 -17.36 32.64
C GLY A 634 -10.91 -18.50 31.62
N ALA A 635 -11.37 -19.68 32.07
CA ALA A 635 -11.42 -20.89 31.25
C ALA A 635 -12.34 -20.75 30.03
N ALA A 636 -11.90 -21.27 28.87
CA ALA A 636 -12.62 -21.24 27.60
C ALA A 636 -14.13 -21.58 27.76
N GLY A 637 -15.04 -20.76 27.22
CA GLY A 637 -16.50 -20.86 27.38
C GLY A 637 -17.08 -20.02 28.53
N SER A 638 -16.27 -19.54 29.48
CA SER A 638 -16.77 -18.83 30.66
C SER A 638 -17.24 -17.39 30.37
N LYS A 639 -18.41 -17.01 30.90
CA LYS A 639 -19.06 -15.73 30.67
C LYS A 639 -19.49 -15.05 31.96
N VAL A 640 -19.64 -13.73 31.90
CA VAL A 640 -20.31 -12.91 32.92
C VAL A 640 -21.58 -12.36 32.33
N VAL A 641 -22.63 -12.26 33.17
CA VAL A 641 -23.99 -11.99 32.73
C VAL A 641 -24.67 -11.03 33.69
N THR A 642 -25.41 -10.05 33.16
CA THR A 642 -26.41 -9.29 33.91
C THR A 642 -27.80 -9.64 33.38
N MET A 643 -28.73 -9.92 34.30
CA MET A 643 -30.09 -10.35 33.95
C MET A 643 -31.13 -9.69 34.85
N LEU A 644 -32.30 -9.39 34.30
CA LEU A 644 -33.47 -8.97 35.05
C LEU A 644 -34.40 -10.17 35.21
N VAL A 645 -34.71 -10.52 36.45
CA VAL A 645 -35.49 -11.71 36.81
C VAL A 645 -36.74 -11.29 37.55
N ARG A 646 -37.87 -11.90 37.21
CA ARG A 646 -39.10 -11.74 37.97
C ARG A 646 -39.10 -12.68 39.17
N ILE A 647 -39.05 -12.11 40.38
CA ILE A 647 -38.90 -12.87 41.63
C ILE A 647 -40.22 -13.12 42.35
N SER A 648 -41.26 -12.35 42.02
CA SER A 648 -42.63 -12.52 42.49
C SER A 648 -43.60 -11.95 41.45
N THR A 649 -44.90 -12.08 41.69
CA THR A 649 -45.91 -11.51 40.79
C THR A 649 -45.82 -9.98 40.65
N THR A 650 -45.19 -9.30 41.62
CA THR A 650 -45.14 -7.83 41.74
C THR A 650 -43.73 -7.27 41.88
N ALA A 651 -42.67 -8.07 41.66
CA ALA A 651 -41.30 -7.58 41.82
C ALA A 651 -40.32 -8.18 40.80
N TRP A 652 -39.42 -7.32 40.32
CA TRP A 652 -38.24 -7.67 39.56
C TRP A 652 -36.98 -7.51 40.40
N ARG A 653 -35.94 -8.24 40.02
CA ARG A 653 -34.60 -8.13 40.61
C ARG A 653 -33.54 -8.22 39.54
N LEU A 654 -32.57 -7.30 39.61
CA LEU A 654 -31.40 -7.32 38.73
C LEU A 654 -30.28 -8.12 39.39
N TYR A 655 -29.78 -9.12 38.68
CA TYR A 655 -28.70 -10.00 39.14
C TYR A 655 -27.48 -9.87 38.25
N ALA A 656 -26.32 -10.06 38.87
CA ALA A 656 -25.11 -10.46 38.20
C ALA A 656 -24.86 -11.96 38.39
N ALA A 657 -24.29 -12.62 37.38
CA ALA A 657 -23.94 -14.04 37.43
C ALA A 657 -22.72 -14.36 36.58
N THR A 658 -22.10 -15.51 36.86
CA THR A 658 -21.13 -16.15 35.97
C THR A 658 -21.70 -17.43 35.40
N ILE A 659 -21.25 -17.75 34.19
CA ILE A 659 -21.40 -19.04 33.55
C ILE A 659 -19.99 -19.60 33.43
N ALA A 660 -19.74 -20.76 34.03
CA ALA A 660 -18.48 -21.47 33.90
C ALA A 660 -18.37 -22.17 32.53
N ALA A 661 -17.16 -22.60 32.17
CA ALA A 661 -16.85 -23.28 30.92
C ALA A 661 -17.72 -24.53 30.64
N ASP A 662 -18.15 -25.21 31.69
CA ASP A 662 -19.04 -26.39 31.64
C ASP A 662 -20.53 -26.02 31.48
N GLY A 663 -20.86 -24.73 31.40
CA GLY A 663 -22.23 -24.21 31.34
C GLY A 663 -22.90 -24.04 32.70
N THR A 664 -22.21 -24.28 33.81
CA THR A 664 -22.79 -24.09 35.15
C THR A 664 -22.97 -22.60 35.45
N MET A 665 -24.21 -22.16 35.69
CA MET A 665 -24.52 -20.80 36.09
C MET A 665 -24.49 -20.65 37.62
N THR A 666 -23.73 -19.67 38.11
CA THR A 666 -23.69 -19.26 39.51
C THR A 666 -24.22 -17.84 39.63
N LEU A 667 -25.33 -17.67 40.37
CA LEU A 667 -25.82 -16.34 40.72
C LEU A 667 -24.83 -15.67 41.66
N GLY A 668 -24.37 -14.49 41.28
CA GLY A 668 -23.51 -13.65 42.09
C GLY A 668 -24.32 -12.69 42.95
N SER A 669 -24.03 -11.39 42.83
CA SER A 669 -24.66 -10.35 43.66
C SER A 669 -26.03 -9.91 43.14
N THR A 670 -26.94 -9.62 44.08
CA THR A 670 -28.14 -8.84 43.79
C THR A 670 -27.75 -7.37 43.64
N LEU A 671 -28.04 -6.77 42.48
CA LEU A 671 -27.72 -5.37 42.21
C LEU A 671 -28.81 -4.43 42.70
N GLY A 672 -30.07 -4.89 42.66
CA GLY A 672 -31.22 -4.14 43.16
C GLY A 672 -32.52 -4.90 42.96
N THR A 673 -33.53 -4.56 43.78
CA THR A 673 -34.88 -5.11 43.70
C THR A 673 -35.85 -3.95 43.44
N SER A 674 -36.78 -4.15 42.52
CA SER A 674 -37.75 -3.11 42.17
C SER A 674 -38.69 -2.79 43.33
N SER A 675 -39.28 -1.59 43.28
CA SER A 675 -40.54 -1.32 43.95
C SER A 675 -41.66 -2.22 43.40
N THR A 676 -42.81 -2.20 44.07
CA THR A 676 -44.02 -2.91 43.62
C THR A 676 -44.35 -2.52 42.18
N LEU A 677 -44.46 -3.52 41.32
CA LEU A 677 -44.85 -3.37 39.92
C LEU A 677 -46.36 -3.17 39.78
N SER A 678 -46.73 -2.35 38.82
CA SER A 678 -48.14 -2.08 38.45
C SER A 678 -48.71 -3.21 37.59
N VAL A 679 -47.88 -3.83 36.74
CA VAL A 679 -48.28 -4.90 35.83
C VAL A 679 -47.92 -6.26 36.43
N THR A 680 -48.94 -7.09 36.69
CA THR A 680 -48.79 -8.41 37.32
C THR A 680 -48.90 -9.59 36.36
N THR A 681 -49.02 -9.34 35.05
CA THR A 681 -49.03 -10.38 34.02
C THR A 681 -47.62 -10.93 33.75
N ASP A 682 -47.52 -12.07 33.06
CA ASP A 682 -46.23 -12.60 32.62
C ASP A 682 -45.64 -11.77 31.47
N ASP A 683 -46.52 -11.22 30.63
CA ASP A 683 -46.12 -10.36 29.52
C ASP A 683 -45.82 -8.95 30.01
N GLN A 684 -44.61 -8.49 29.70
CA GLN A 684 -44.02 -7.28 30.24
C GLN A 684 -43.25 -6.54 29.15
N LYS A 685 -43.36 -5.21 29.16
CA LYS A 685 -42.46 -4.32 28.43
C LYS A 685 -41.50 -3.70 29.41
N VAL A 686 -40.21 -3.81 29.13
CA VAL A 686 -39.13 -3.32 29.99
C VAL A 686 -38.32 -2.29 29.22
N ARG A 687 -38.04 -1.17 29.86
CA ARG A 687 -36.98 -0.26 29.43
C ARG A 687 -35.93 -0.19 30.54
N LEU A 688 -34.68 -0.41 30.17
CA LEU A 688 -33.53 -0.32 31.06
C LEU A 688 -32.56 0.73 30.50
N VAL A 689 -32.17 1.69 31.32
CA VAL A 689 -31.29 2.80 30.93
C VAL A 689 -30.01 2.71 31.75
N VAL A 690 -28.87 2.58 31.09
CA VAL A 690 -27.53 2.55 31.69
C VAL A 690 -26.79 3.82 31.33
N SER A 691 -26.29 4.53 32.34
CA SER A 691 -25.44 5.71 32.15
C SER A 691 -24.39 5.81 33.23
N ARG A 692 -23.43 6.72 33.02
CA ARG A 692 -22.45 7.12 34.04
C ARG A 692 -22.75 8.54 34.51
N SER A 693 -22.74 8.74 35.83
CA SER A 693 -22.85 10.05 36.48
C SER A 693 -21.67 10.24 37.42
N GLY A 694 -20.67 10.98 36.96
CA GLY A 694 -19.40 11.16 37.66
C GLY A 694 -18.70 9.81 37.94
N ASN A 695 -18.54 9.49 39.22
CA ASN A 695 -17.91 8.26 39.69
C ASN A 695 -18.89 7.09 39.91
N ASN A 696 -20.16 7.26 39.51
CA ASN A 696 -21.20 6.28 39.71
C ASN A 696 -21.75 5.76 38.39
N GLN A 697 -22.08 4.47 38.35
CA GLN A 697 -23.02 3.94 37.37
C GLN A 697 -24.44 4.21 37.86
N VAL A 698 -25.31 4.61 36.95
CA VAL A 698 -26.74 4.74 37.21
C VAL A 698 -27.48 3.79 36.27
N VAL A 699 -28.28 2.89 36.85
CA VAL A 699 -29.17 1.99 36.10
C VAL A 699 -30.60 2.28 36.52
N ASN A 700 -31.44 2.66 35.57
CA ASN A 700 -32.87 2.88 35.78
C ASN A 700 -33.68 1.83 35.02
N VAL A 701 -34.65 1.21 35.67
CA VAL A 701 -35.57 0.24 35.06
C VAL A 701 -36.99 0.77 35.17
N PHE A 702 -37.74 0.63 34.08
CA PHE A 702 -39.10 1.13 33.92
C PHE A 702 -40.05 0.02 33.52
N GLU A 703 -41.30 0.10 34.00
CA GLU A 703 -42.43 -0.60 33.41
C GLU A 703 -42.87 0.14 32.13
N GLY A 704 -42.85 -0.56 31.00
CA GLY A 704 -43.13 -0.02 29.69
C GLY A 704 -41.94 0.66 29.01
N TRP A 705 -42.15 1.09 27.77
CA TRP A 705 -41.15 1.83 26.98
C TRP A 705 -41.30 3.35 27.04
N GLY A 706 -42.42 3.84 27.57
CA GLY A 706 -42.77 5.26 27.59
C GLY A 706 -41.88 6.09 28.52
N GLY A 707 -41.60 7.33 28.12
CA GLY A 707 -40.83 8.30 28.90
C GLY A 707 -41.48 8.80 30.19
N SER A 708 -42.79 8.60 30.34
CA SER A 708 -43.57 9.11 31.48
C SER A 708 -43.69 8.16 32.66
N SER A 709 -43.24 6.90 32.53
CA SER A 709 -43.26 5.93 33.64
C SER A 709 -42.24 6.32 34.71
N ALA A 710 -42.63 6.22 35.99
CA ALA A 710 -41.67 6.32 37.08
C ALA A 710 -40.70 5.12 37.04
N ASN A 711 -39.47 5.33 37.51
CA ASN A 711 -38.50 4.25 37.67
C ASN A 711 -39.04 3.27 38.72
N VAL A 712 -39.14 1.99 38.37
CA VAL A 712 -39.46 0.93 39.34
C VAL A 712 -38.21 0.39 40.02
N LEU A 713 -37.03 0.65 39.46
CA LEU A 713 -35.74 0.36 40.08
C LEU A 713 -34.72 1.42 39.66
N THR A 714 -34.03 2.00 40.63
CA THR A 714 -32.86 2.84 40.41
C THR A 714 -31.70 2.26 41.21
N ILE A 715 -30.60 1.95 40.52
CA ILE A 715 -29.36 1.49 41.10
C ILE A 715 -28.32 2.59 40.87
N THR A 716 -27.68 3.03 41.95
CA THR A 716 -26.53 3.93 41.87
C THR A 716 -25.33 3.21 42.48
N THR A 717 -24.39 2.82 41.63
CA THR A 717 -23.22 2.03 42.03
C THR A 717 -21.97 2.89 41.96
N ALA A 718 -21.30 3.08 43.09
CA ALA A 718 -19.99 3.72 43.13
C ALA A 718 -18.93 2.87 42.43
N ARG A 719 -17.89 3.50 41.88
CA ARG A 719 -16.79 2.80 41.20
C ARG A 719 -16.10 1.70 42.01
N THR A 720 -16.18 1.77 43.35
CA THR A 720 -15.60 0.77 44.27
C THR A 720 -16.53 -0.41 44.54
N ALA A 721 -17.74 -0.37 43.99
CA ALA A 721 -18.77 -1.37 44.17
C ALA A 721 -19.07 -2.09 42.84
N TYR A 722 -19.75 -3.22 42.96
CA TYR A 722 -20.11 -4.07 41.83
C TYR A 722 -21.10 -3.37 40.89
N ALA A 723 -20.71 -3.17 39.62
CA ALA A 723 -21.52 -2.51 38.60
C ALA A 723 -22.15 -3.51 37.62
N MET A 724 -23.23 -3.11 36.96
CA MET A 724 -23.71 -3.78 35.75
C MET A 724 -22.71 -3.59 34.60
N HIS A 725 -22.74 -4.48 33.61
CA HIS A 725 -22.02 -4.32 32.34
C HIS A 725 -22.28 -2.95 31.69
N PHE A 726 -21.21 -2.19 31.44
CA PHE A 726 -21.27 -0.98 30.60
C PHE A 726 -21.25 -1.30 29.10
N ALA A 727 -20.84 -2.51 28.74
CA ALA A 727 -20.81 -3.01 27.37
C ALA A 727 -21.00 -4.54 27.36
N GLY A 728 -21.45 -5.09 26.24
CA GLY A 728 -21.65 -6.53 26.08
C GLY A 728 -22.59 -6.87 24.94
N ALA A 729 -22.82 -8.16 24.75
CA ALA A 729 -23.86 -8.68 23.87
C ALA A 729 -25.19 -8.78 24.62
N CYS A 730 -26.27 -8.32 24.00
CA CYS A 730 -27.63 -8.41 24.51
C CYS A 730 -28.33 -9.67 24.00
N GLY A 731 -29.22 -10.20 24.84
CA GLY A 731 -30.16 -11.25 24.44
C GLY A 731 -29.91 -12.59 25.11
N GLY A 732 -30.99 -13.16 25.60
CA GLY A 732 -31.02 -14.46 26.25
C GLY A 732 -32.20 -14.57 27.20
N VAL A 733 -32.51 -15.78 27.61
CA VAL A 733 -33.56 -16.10 28.58
C VAL A 733 -32.99 -16.92 29.72
N TYR A 734 -33.59 -16.77 30.90
CA TYR A 734 -33.17 -17.42 32.13
C TYR A 734 -34.37 -18.01 32.87
N TRP A 735 -34.13 -19.10 33.60
CA TRP A 735 -35.11 -19.76 34.47
C TRP A 735 -34.50 -20.22 35.79
N SER A 736 -35.20 -19.93 36.89
CA SER A 736 -34.88 -20.37 38.24
C SER A 736 -35.93 -21.33 38.77
N ASN A 737 -35.56 -22.61 38.88
CA ASN A 737 -36.43 -23.63 39.48
C ASN A 737 -36.60 -23.45 41.00
N ILE A 738 -35.72 -22.65 41.63
CA ILE A 738 -35.82 -22.26 43.05
C ILE A 738 -37.00 -21.30 43.28
N LEU A 739 -37.29 -20.42 42.31
CA LEU A 739 -38.33 -19.40 42.44
C LEU A 739 -39.69 -19.89 41.93
N ALA A 740 -39.72 -20.69 40.87
CA ALA A 740 -40.95 -21.09 40.19
C ALA A 740 -41.51 -22.46 40.63
N ALA A 741 -40.81 -23.22 41.49
CA ALA A 741 -41.19 -24.57 41.89
C ALA A 741 -41.62 -25.47 40.69
N GLY A 742 -40.78 -25.56 39.65
CA GLY A 742 -41.07 -26.35 38.44
C GLY A 742 -40.56 -25.69 37.16
N GLY A 743 -40.67 -26.42 36.04
CA GLY A 743 -40.29 -25.92 34.72
C GLY A 743 -41.28 -24.88 34.17
N GLY A 744 -40.87 -24.15 33.14
CA GLY A 744 -41.73 -23.15 32.50
C GLY A 744 -41.11 -22.54 31.24
N THR A 745 -41.76 -21.53 30.68
CA THR A 745 -41.35 -20.91 29.41
C THR A 745 -40.97 -19.45 29.61
N ALA A 746 -39.83 -19.04 29.08
CA ALA A 746 -39.41 -17.65 28.98
C ALA A 746 -39.33 -17.24 27.50
N LEU A 747 -39.66 -15.99 27.21
CA LEU A 747 -39.70 -15.46 25.85
C LEU A 747 -39.18 -14.02 25.81
N VAL A 748 -38.36 -13.71 24.81
CA VAL A 748 -38.06 -12.34 24.36
C VAL A 748 -38.60 -12.18 22.94
N ARG A 749 -39.66 -11.39 22.78
CA ARG A 749 -40.31 -11.12 21.49
C ARG A 749 -39.53 -10.08 20.70
N GLU A 750 -39.18 -9.00 21.38
CA GLU A 750 -38.46 -7.87 20.80
C GLU A 750 -37.36 -7.44 21.76
N LEU A 751 -36.20 -7.08 21.21
CA LEU A 751 -35.10 -6.49 21.96
C LEU A 751 -34.47 -5.42 21.09
N SER A 752 -34.42 -4.19 21.58
CA SER A 752 -33.81 -3.07 20.89
C SER A 752 -32.81 -2.36 21.78
N ILE A 753 -31.74 -1.86 21.16
CA ILE A 753 -30.68 -1.09 21.80
C ILE A 753 -30.69 0.31 21.20
N SER A 754 -30.84 1.32 22.05
CA SER A 754 -30.67 2.73 21.72
C SER A 754 -29.39 3.27 22.35
N GLN A 755 -28.58 4.01 21.61
CA GLN A 755 -27.34 4.61 22.10
C GLN A 755 -27.05 5.94 21.40
#